data_AF-M2R1X9-F1
#
_entry.id   AF-M2R1X9-F1
#
_cell.length_a   1.000
_cell.length_b   1.000
_cell.length_c   1.000
_cell.angle_alpha   90.00
_cell.angle_beta   90.00
_cell.angle_gamma   90.00
#
_symmetry.space_group_name_H-M   'P 1'
#
loop_
_entity.id
_entity.type
_entity.pdbx_description
1 polymer ?
#
loop_
_entity_poly.entity_id
_entity_poly.type
_entity_poly.pdbx_seq_one_letter_code
_entity_poly.pdbx_strand_id
1 'polypeptide(L)'
;MFQRIRGAIDAIAEEQARQKAVQQAAQQTRPSRSNSATARRSNSRNLSPSKRTARSKDGDSSKAAPAGKGPDPSEFDPDFVIGEDEEQPSRATTPRPKKKAPAADATTENGDDKKEEAQVAEGEAHVEAEAQEKPEQPPEIPPEIKLRLRRLDKLEPKYTELLRSYRIAHARVGAIEAFESSLREYTPLTSISDASAFVEYLGQLNVKSDMLMEELKRVSRERDELNKKLEDAEKRAKEASEEVETLKSQAQTSNENQQDSSTTQTDSATPSSPSKESKQTETTEESEDFFSYDSELPRVQVQLQETEAKMEKLEEENESLKNELLTAQESAQSFMQNLETTTNDLNTFKDTHQRLQREAEEREKGLNSNIDELKAKVTCAEEELEKHKESHGESEKTISDLKKKLEATTKELEDLHAEKGEKIVEEDQVESLQRRIEELDSELSQLRDKHAKSEKKNETISSLLDKVREQLKAAESKRDSALVELEQAKHDLEKNNLDKADAKPASIKVEPAPSSPALPSPAAPLSASAKKRNRNKNKKKGAKGSEGTGAVTPEATPSEAGDNDGLLSPRDAEFSPSQLEEALKNVAQLKSELEEKTVEIEKLQDEVSEKTSSIELLKKKAKDQEDMQEEIDIVTARTRSADC
;
A
#
# COMPACT_ATOMS: atom_id res chain seq x y z
N MET A 1 -36.28 -29.84 54.11
CA MET A 1 -35.34 -29.37 53.07
C MET A 1 -34.14 -30.29 52.89
N PHE A 2 -33.38 -30.61 53.96
CA PHE A 2 -32.13 -31.39 53.90
C PHE A 2 -32.08 -32.66 53.01
N GLN A 3 -33.18 -33.41 52.84
CA GLN A 3 -33.21 -34.57 51.94
C GLN A 3 -32.92 -34.21 50.47
N ARG A 4 -33.36 -33.03 49.98
CA ARG A 4 -33.01 -32.56 48.63
C ARG A 4 -31.53 -32.18 48.52
N ILE A 5 -30.94 -31.69 49.61
CA ILE A 5 -29.52 -31.32 49.69
C ILE A 5 -28.65 -32.58 49.64
N ARG A 6 -29.02 -33.67 50.35
CA ARG A 6 -28.36 -34.98 50.18
C ARG A 6 -28.47 -35.49 48.74
N GLY A 7 -29.68 -35.52 48.16
CA GLY A 7 -29.86 -35.97 46.78
C GLY A 7 -29.04 -35.17 45.75
N ALA A 8 -28.86 -33.87 45.96
CA ALA A 8 -27.97 -33.04 45.12
C ALA A 8 -26.48 -33.37 45.33
N ILE A 9 -26.04 -33.62 46.56
CA ILE A 9 -24.65 -34.00 46.88
C ILE A 9 -24.34 -35.39 46.31
N ASP A 10 -25.24 -36.35 46.47
CA ASP A 10 -25.09 -37.72 45.94
C ASP A 10 -25.03 -37.70 44.40
N ALA A 11 -25.88 -36.88 43.74
CA ALA A 11 -25.83 -36.68 42.29
C ALA A 11 -24.51 -36.04 41.81
N ILE A 12 -24.00 -35.02 42.52
CA ILE A 12 -22.69 -34.41 42.20
C ILE A 12 -21.54 -35.42 42.39
N ALA A 13 -21.63 -36.29 43.40
CA ALA A 13 -20.66 -37.37 43.60
C ALA A 13 -20.71 -38.43 42.48
N GLU A 14 -21.90 -38.82 42.02
CA GLU A 14 -22.08 -39.74 40.89
C GLU A 14 -21.58 -39.11 39.56
N GLU A 15 -21.85 -37.83 39.32
CA GLU A 15 -21.37 -37.08 38.16
C GLU A 15 -19.83 -37.02 38.14
N GLN A 16 -19.18 -36.70 39.26
CA GLN A 16 -17.71 -36.72 39.36
C GLN A 16 -17.12 -38.13 39.22
N ALA A 17 -17.82 -39.16 39.72
CA ALA A 17 -17.41 -40.55 39.51
C ALA A 17 -17.48 -40.94 38.02
N ARG A 18 -18.54 -40.55 37.31
CA ARG A 18 -18.67 -40.72 35.86
C ARG A 18 -17.56 -40.00 35.08
N GLN A 19 -17.26 -38.74 35.40
CA GLN A 19 -16.21 -38.00 34.71
C GLN A 19 -14.83 -38.66 34.89
N LYS A 20 -14.52 -39.16 36.09
CA LYS A 20 -13.29 -39.94 36.34
C LYS A 20 -13.26 -41.28 35.59
N ALA A 21 -14.39 -41.98 35.51
CA ALA A 21 -14.50 -43.22 34.74
C ALA A 21 -14.30 -42.99 33.22
N VAL A 22 -14.85 -41.89 32.67
CA VAL A 22 -14.64 -41.49 31.27
C VAL A 22 -13.17 -41.13 31.00
N GLN A 23 -12.52 -40.41 31.92
CA GLN A 23 -11.08 -40.11 31.81
C GLN A 23 -10.20 -41.37 31.87
N GLN A 24 -10.53 -42.35 32.73
CA GLN A 24 -9.82 -43.63 32.76
C GLN A 24 -10.06 -44.48 31.51
N ALA A 25 -11.29 -44.50 30.97
CA ALA A 25 -11.60 -45.18 29.71
C ALA A 25 -10.78 -44.60 28.54
N ALA A 26 -10.67 -43.26 28.45
CA ALA A 26 -9.88 -42.57 27.44
C ALA A 26 -8.37 -42.85 27.51
N GLN A 27 -7.85 -43.28 28.67
CA GLN A 27 -6.45 -43.69 28.82
C GLN A 27 -6.18 -45.14 28.37
N GLN A 28 -7.20 -46.01 28.33
CA GLN A 28 -7.03 -47.41 27.94
C GLN A 28 -7.09 -47.65 26.42
N THR A 29 -7.58 -46.68 25.64
CA THR A 29 -7.69 -46.79 24.17
C THR A 29 -6.54 -46.11 23.43
N ARG A 30 -5.29 -46.50 23.72
CA ARG A 30 -4.11 -46.17 22.89
C ARG A 30 -3.33 -47.45 22.54
N PRO A 31 -3.24 -47.87 21.25
CA PRO A 31 -2.52 -49.08 20.88
C PRO A 31 -1.00 -48.90 21.06
N SER A 32 -0.38 -49.83 21.80
CA SER A 32 1.05 -49.78 22.08
C SER A 32 1.89 -50.01 20.81
N ARG A 33 2.96 -49.21 20.65
CA ARG A 33 4.06 -49.45 19.72
C ARG A 33 5.39 -49.37 20.46
N SER A 34 5.87 -50.52 20.90
CA SER A 34 7.20 -50.69 21.51
C SER A 34 8.30 -50.75 20.45
N ASN A 35 9.43 -50.09 20.71
CA ASN A 35 10.82 -50.51 20.44
C ASN A 35 11.75 -49.32 20.79
N SER A 36 12.58 -49.26 21.83
CA SER A 36 13.55 -50.20 22.45
C SER A 36 15.01 -49.95 22.02
N ALA A 37 15.64 -48.92 22.61
CA ALA A 37 17.10 -48.73 22.58
C ALA A 37 17.63 -48.03 23.85
N THR A 38 17.51 -48.74 24.98
CA THR A 38 18.63 -49.01 25.92
C THR A 38 19.56 -47.84 26.33
N ALA A 39 19.31 -47.27 27.50
CA ALA A 39 20.27 -46.40 28.20
C ALA A 39 21.39 -47.22 28.89
N ARG A 40 22.64 -46.71 28.89
CA ARG A 40 23.74 -47.19 29.77
C ARG A 40 24.71 -46.10 30.24
N ARG A 41 24.53 -45.73 31.51
CA ARG A 41 25.57 -45.34 32.51
C ARG A 41 26.33 -44.02 32.36
N SER A 42 26.82 -43.58 33.53
CA SER A 42 27.60 -42.37 33.83
C SER A 42 29.07 -42.69 34.16
N ASN A 43 29.87 -41.64 34.42
CA ASN A 43 31.30 -41.64 34.82
C ASN A 43 32.28 -42.06 33.70
N SER A 44 33.47 -41.45 33.51
CA SER A 44 34.25 -40.53 34.35
C SER A 44 35.31 -39.71 33.56
N ARG A 45 35.80 -38.61 34.16
CA ARG A 45 37.18 -38.05 34.13
C ARG A 45 38.13 -38.45 32.97
N ASN A 46 38.62 -37.48 32.17
CA ASN A 46 40.04 -37.05 32.21
C ASN A 46 40.45 -35.97 31.16
N LEU A 47 41.20 -34.97 31.66
CA LEU A 47 42.43 -34.35 31.10
C LEU A 47 42.50 -33.88 29.61
N SER A 48 42.60 -32.56 29.44
CA SER A 48 43.31 -31.85 28.34
C SER A 48 44.84 -31.97 28.48
N PRO A 49 45.73 -31.35 27.65
CA PRO A 49 45.54 -30.59 26.39
C PRO A 49 46.55 -30.96 25.25
N SER A 50 46.47 -30.36 24.04
CA SER A 50 47.67 -29.85 23.32
C SER A 50 47.42 -29.09 22.00
N LYS A 51 48.41 -28.22 21.66
CA LYS A 51 48.86 -27.75 20.34
C LYS A 51 47.96 -26.91 19.42
N ARG A 52 48.48 -25.70 19.14
CA ARG A 52 48.16 -24.84 17.98
C ARG A 52 48.71 -25.42 16.67
N THR A 53 48.07 -25.08 15.56
CA THR A 53 48.72 -24.71 14.28
C THR A 53 48.11 -23.38 13.79
N ALA A 54 48.74 -22.70 12.84
CA ALA A 54 48.36 -21.33 12.46
C ALA A 54 48.38 -21.10 10.94
N ARG A 55 47.52 -20.17 10.48
CA ARG A 55 47.53 -19.45 9.20
C ARG A 55 47.83 -20.25 7.91
N SER A 56 46.78 -20.46 7.12
CA SER A 56 46.83 -20.19 5.66
C SER A 56 46.00 -18.93 5.35
N LYS A 57 46.02 -18.46 4.09
CA LYS A 57 45.56 -17.12 3.69
C LYS A 57 44.83 -17.18 2.32
N ASP A 58 43.78 -16.36 2.21
CA ASP A 58 42.96 -16.03 1.03
C ASP A 58 42.24 -17.20 0.31
N GLY A 59 40.98 -16.97 -0.08
CA GLY A 59 40.11 -17.99 -0.69
C GLY A 59 38.65 -17.55 -0.78
N ASP A 60 38.38 -16.51 -1.56
CA ASP A 60 37.02 -16.03 -1.86
C ASP A 60 36.22 -17.07 -2.66
N SER A 61 35.07 -17.54 -2.14
CA SER A 61 33.95 -18.10 -2.93
C SER A 61 32.79 -18.64 -2.06
N SER A 62 31.72 -17.84 -1.89
CA SER A 62 30.39 -18.37 -1.50
C SER A 62 29.22 -17.45 -1.92
N LYS A 63 29.10 -17.22 -3.24
CA LYS A 63 27.95 -16.55 -3.87
C LYS A 63 26.65 -17.35 -3.66
N ALA A 64 25.78 -16.88 -2.77
CA ALA A 64 24.45 -17.48 -2.52
C ALA A 64 23.38 -16.41 -2.18
N ALA A 65 23.09 -15.51 -3.13
CA ALA A 65 21.96 -14.60 -3.02
C ALA A 65 20.65 -15.32 -3.44
N PRO A 66 19.53 -15.16 -2.71
CA PRO A 66 18.24 -15.69 -3.13
C PRO A 66 17.73 -14.95 -4.38
N ALA A 67 17.17 -15.70 -5.33
CA ALA A 67 16.65 -15.17 -6.58
C ALA A 67 15.24 -14.55 -6.41
N GLY A 68 14.77 -13.82 -7.43
CA GLY A 68 13.33 -13.54 -7.58
C GLY A 68 12.85 -12.11 -7.32
N LYS A 69 13.67 -11.09 -7.57
CA LYS A 69 13.17 -9.72 -7.77
C LYS A 69 13.22 -9.39 -9.26
N GLY A 70 12.04 -9.23 -9.87
CA GLY A 70 11.89 -8.48 -11.11
C GLY A 70 11.92 -6.97 -10.82
N PRO A 71 12.06 -6.12 -11.85
CA PRO A 71 11.92 -4.67 -11.67
C PRO A 71 10.53 -4.30 -11.14
N ASP A 72 10.47 -3.23 -10.36
CA ASP A 72 9.23 -2.74 -9.78
C ASP A 72 8.32 -2.17 -10.88
N PRO A 73 7.00 -2.44 -10.92
CA PRO A 73 6.10 -1.81 -11.89
C PRO A 73 6.03 -0.27 -11.77
N SER A 74 6.56 0.34 -10.70
CA SER A 74 6.79 1.79 -10.61
C SER A 74 7.95 2.30 -11.48
N GLU A 75 8.77 1.42 -12.07
CA GLU A 75 9.79 1.76 -13.08
C GLU A 75 9.23 1.75 -14.53
N PHE A 76 7.95 1.43 -14.72
CA PHE A 76 7.26 1.63 -15.99
C PHE A 76 6.66 3.04 -16.05
N ASP A 77 7.50 4.00 -16.43
CA ASP A 77 7.17 5.43 -16.51
C ASP A 77 5.87 5.76 -17.29
N PRO A 78 5.19 6.86 -16.94
CA PRO A 78 4.09 7.42 -17.72
C PRO A 78 4.53 8.06 -19.05
N ASP A 79 5.84 8.10 -19.34
CA ASP A 79 6.47 8.76 -20.50
C ASP A 79 6.09 8.23 -21.89
N PHE A 80 5.14 7.28 -22.00
CA PHE A 80 4.52 6.93 -23.29
C PHE A 80 3.44 7.92 -23.74
N VAL A 81 3.68 9.22 -23.55
CA VAL A 81 2.88 10.30 -24.12
C VAL A 81 3.41 10.58 -25.53
N ILE A 82 2.75 10.01 -26.55
CA ILE A 82 3.00 10.38 -27.95
C ILE A 82 2.28 11.71 -28.23
N GLY A 83 3.01 12.83 -28.10
CA GLY A 83 2.47 14.14 -28.47
C GLY A 83 3.44 15.31 -28.26
N GLU A 84 3.87 15.92 -29.36
CA GLU A 84 4.51 17.24 -29.47
C GLU A 84 5.75 17.56 -28.60
N ASP A 85 6.93 17.42 -29.20
CA ASP A 85 7.94 18.49 -29.12
C ASP A 85 8.67 18.65 -30.47
N GLU A 86 8.79 19.89 -30.96
CA GLU A 86 9.54 20.26 -32.16
C GLU A 86 10.79 21.09 -31.77
N GLU A 87 12.00 20.53 -31.88
CA GLU A 87 13.08 21.09 -32.71
C GLU A 87 14.40 20.29 -32.68
N GLN A 88 14.68 19.59 -33.79
CA GLN A 88 15.99 19.26 -34.39
C GLN A 88 17.16 18.67 -33.55
N PRO A 89 17.82 17.66 -34.13
CA PRO A 89 19.27 17.75 -34.33
C PRO A 89 19.72 17.62 -35.79
N SER A 90 20.61 18.51 -36.23
CA SER A 90 21.18 18.50 -37.59
C SER A 90 22.60 17.90 -37.64
N ARG A 91 22.76 16.82 -38.43
CA ARG A 91 24.03 16.19 -38.88
C ARG A 91 24.78 15.38 -37.78
N ALA A 92 25.47 14.27 -38.08
CA ALA A 92 26.10 13.87 -39.34
C ALA A 92 26.29 12.33 -39.52
N THR A 93 26.72 11.95 -40.73
CA THR A 93 27.46 10.71 -41.08
C THR A 93 26.73 9.36 -40.98
N THR A 94 26.18 8.91 -42.11
CA THR A 94 25.72 7.52 -42.33
C THR A 94 26.87 6.53 -42.59
N PRO A 95 26.96 5.39 -41.88
CA PRO A 95 27.76 4.24 -42.27
C PRO A 95 26.91 3.20 -43.03
N ARG A 96 27.17 3.06 -44.34
CA ARG A 96 26.50 2.14 -45.26
C ARG A 96 26.88 0.66 -44.99
N PRO A 97 25.93 -0.27 -44.78
CA PRO A 97 26.26 -1.69 -44.65
C PRO A 97 26.85 -2.25 -45.95
N LYS A 98 27.88 -3.11 -45.83
CA LYS A 98 28.57 -3.73 -46.98
C LYS A 98 28.01 -5.12 -47.29
N LYS A 99 28.00 -5.47 -48.58
CA LYS A 99 27.60 -6.78 -49.13
C LYS A 99 28.42 -7.93 -48.51
N LYS A 100 27.84 -9.13 -48.40
CA LYS A 100 28.59 -10.37 -48.14
C LYS A 100 28.01 -11.58 -48.91
N ALA A 101 28.75 -12.01 -49.93
CA ALA A 101 28.64 -13.26 -50.71
C ALA A 101 29.88 -13.31 -51.64
N PRO A 102 30.32 -14.48 -52.18
CA PRO A 102 29.76 -15.82 -52.06
C PRO A 102 30.63 -16.74 -51.15
N ALA A 103 30.45 -18.06 -51.26
CA ALA A 103 31.16 -19.09 -50.50
C ALA A 103 31.93 -20.08 -51.39
N ALA A 104 32.90 -20.76 -50.78
CA ALA A 104 33.61 -21.97 -51.20
C ALA A 104 34.30 -22.52 -49.92
N ASP A 105 34.54 -23.82 -49.70
CA ASP A 105 34.30 -25.04 -50.49
C ASP A 105 34.08 -26.24 -49.52
N ALA A 106 33.68 -27.42 -50.02
CA ALA A 106 33.81 -28.81 -49.53
C ALA A 106 33.76 -29.14 -47.99
N THR A 107 33.24 -30.29 -47.52
CA THR A 107 33.13 -31.63 -48.15
C THR A 107 32.01 -32.47 -47.49
N THR A 108 31.72 -33.63 -48.10
CA THR A 108 30.85 -34.77 -47.73
C THR A 108 31.08 -35.35 -46.31
N GLU A 109 30.28 -36.26 -45.70
CA GLU A 109 29.38 -37.38 -46.10
C GLU A 109 28.26 -37.61 -45.02
N ASN A 110 27.38 -38.63 -45.04
CA ASN A 110 26.39 -39.10 -46.05
C ASN A 110 25.45 -40.19 -45.41
N GLY A 111 24.17 -40.27 -45.80
CA GLY A 111 23.21 -41.35 -45.46
C GLY A 111 22.52 -41.31 -44.06
N ASP A 112 21.34 -41.93 -43.85
CA ASP A 112 20.38 -42.52 -44.80
C ASP A 112 18.96 -42.72 -44.18
N ASP A 113 17.91 -42.78 -45.03
CA ASP A 113 16.52 -43.32 -44.83
C ASP A 113 15.64 -42.88 -43.61
N LYS A 114 14.29 -42.85 -43.63
CA LYS A 114 13.19 -43.11 -44.60
C LYS A 114 11.96 -42.25 -44.14
N LYS A 115 11.09 -41.62 -44.96
CA LYS A 115 10.02 -42.14 -45.87
C LYS A 115 9.01 -43.07 -45.17
N GLU A 116 7.70 -43.10 -45.45
CA GLU A 116 6.76 -42.38 -46.35
C GLU A 116 5.32 -42.50 -45.71
N GLU A 117 4.15 -42.02 -46.14
CA GLU A 117 3.51 -41.48 -47.38
C GLU A 117 2.77 -40.12 -47.09
N ALA A 118 2.01 -39.40 -47.94
CA ALA A 118 1.20 -39.64 -49.15
C ALA A 118 -0.14 -40.40 -48.89
N GLN A 119 -1.21 -40.38 -49.71
CA GLN A 119 -1.52 -39.93 -51.08
C GLN A 119 -2.98 -39.36 -51.13
N VAL A 120 -3.62 -38.82 -52.20
CA VAL A 120 -3.35 -38.00 -53.42
C VAL A 120 -4.75 -37.54 -53.95
N ALA A 121 -4.89 -36.36 -54.57
CA ALA A 121 -6.02 -36.02 -55.45
C ALA A 121 -5.65 -34.91 -56.47
N GLU A 122 -6.04 -35.06 -57.74
CA GLU A 122 -5.72 -34.17 -58.87
C GLU A 122 -6.91 -33.28 -59.28
N GLY A 123 -6.66 -32.28 -60.14
CA GLY A 123 -7.73 -31.47 -60.74
C GLY A 123 -7.21 -30.28 -61.56
N GLU A 124 -7.13 -30.43 -62.87
CA GLU A 124 -6.68 -29.39 -63.82
C GLU A 124 -7.78 -28.37 -64.15
N ALA A 125 -7.41 -27.11 -64.42
CA ALA A 125 -7.73 -26.39 -65.67
C ALA A 125 -7.30 -24.91 -65.59
N HIS A 126 -6.68 -24.40 -66.67
CA HIS A 126 -6.34 -22.98 -66.83
C HIS A 126 -7.19 -22.39 -67.96
N VAL A 127 -7.98 -21.34 -67.70
CA VAL A 127 -8.68 -20.57 -68.73
C VAL A 127 -8.58 -19.09 -68.39
N GLU A 128 -7.94 -18.32 -69.26
CA GLU A 128 -7.96 -16.85 -69.25
C GLU A 128 -9.12 -16.38 -70.12
N ALA A 129 -9.91 -15.39 -69.66
CA ALA A 129 -10.70 -14.53 -70.54
C ALA A 129 -11.18 -13.24 -69.84
N GLU A 130 -10.82 -12.11 -70.47
CA GLU A 130 -11.55 -10.83 -70.51
C GLU A 130 -11.79 -10.01 -69.21
N ALA A 131 -11.73 -8.68 -69.40
CA ALA A 131 -11.94 -7.68 -68.36
C ALA A 131 -13.17 -6.83 -68.66
N GLN A 132 -13.86 -6.36 -67.61
CA GLN A 132 -14.85 -5.27 -67.71
C GLN A 132 -14.69 -4.30 -66.53
N GLU A 133 -14.70 -3.00 -66.83
CA GLU A 133 -14.54 -1.92 -65.86
C GLU A 133 -15.87 -1.54 -65.19
N LYS A 134 -15.97 -1.60 -63.86
CA LYS A 134 -16.82 -0.69 -63.06
C LYS A 134 -16.65 -0.85 -61.53
N PRO A 135 -17.10 0.16 -60.77
CA PRO A 135 -16.41 1.39 -60.43
C PRO A 135 -15.64 1.26 -59.09
N GLU A 136 -15.03 2.36 -58.63
CA GLU A 136 -14.30 2.42 -57.37
C GLU A 136 -15.17 2.00 -56.15
N GLN A 137 -14.63 1.10 -55.33
CA GLN A 137 -15.01 0.93 -53.93
C GLN A 137 -13.81 1.31 -53.05
N PRO A 138 -14.02 1.81 -51.81
CA PRO A 138 -12.92 2.09 -50.89
C PRO A 138 -12.12 0.82 -50.61
N PRO A 139 -10.82 0.92 -50.26
CA PRO A 139 -9.92 -0.23 -50.18
C PRO A 139 -10.40 -1.26 -49.15
N GLU A 140 -10.98 -2.34 -49.66
CA GLU A 140 -11.43 -3.51 -48.91
C GLU A 140 -10.24 -4.09 -48.11
N ILE A 141 -10.25 -3.88 -46.79
CA ILE A 141 -9.26 -4.47 -45.89
C ILE A 141 -9.21 -5.99 -46.15
N PRO A 142 -8.06 -6.58 -46.51
CA PRO A 142 -7.97 -7.99 -46.88
C PRO A 142 -8.58 -8.94 -45.83
N PRO A 143 -9.17 -10.08 -46.25
CA PRO A 143 -9.90 -10.97 -45.34
C PRO A 143 -9.03 -11.51 -44.20
N GLU A 144 -7.73 -11.72 -44.43
CA GLU A 144 -6.78 -12.05 -43.36
C GLU A 144 -6.67 -10.96 -42.29
N ILE A 145 -6.65 -9.69 -42.69
CA ILE A 145 -6.55 -8.56 -41.76
C ILE A 145 -7.89 -8.38 -41.03
N LYS A 146 -9.04 -8.51 -41.72
CA LYS A 146 -10.37 -8.61 -41.09
C LYS A 146 -10.45 -9.75 -40.05
N LEU A 147 -9.77 -10.88 -40.28
CA LEU A 147 -9.65 -12.00 -39.33
C LEU A 147 -8.68 -11.73 -38.17
N ARG A 148 -7.55 -11.05 -38.41
CA ARG A 148 -6.58 -10.67 -37.36
C ARG A 148 -7.17 -9.60 -36.43
N LEU A 149 -7.86 -8.60 -36.96
CA LEU A 149 -8.62 -7.61 -36.19
C LEU A 149 -9.63 -8.31 -35.27
N ARG A 150 -10.53 -9.14 -35.83
CA ARG A 150 -11.47 -10.01 -35.08
C ARG A 150 -10.84 -10.99 -34.06
N ARG A 151 -9.52 -11.11 -34.02
CA ARG A 151 -8.76 -11.85 -32.99
C ARG A 151 -8.13 -10.90 -31.96
N LEU A 152 -7.69 -9.72 -32.35
CA LEU A 152 -7.27 -8.64 -31.45
C LEU A 152 -8.46 -8.14 -30.60
N ASP A 153 -9.61 -7.87 -31.22
CA ASP A 153 -10.87 -7.46 -30.55
C ASP A 153 -11.31 -8.46 -29.44
N LYS A 154 -10.87 -9.72 -29.54
CA LYS A 154 -11.18 -10.81 -28.59
C LYS A 154 -10.08 -11.07 -27.55
N LEU A 155 -8.92 -10.45 -27.72
CA LEU A 155 -7.76 -10.55 -26.82
C LEU A 155 -7.58 -9.27 -26.00
N GLU A 156 -7.90 -8.10 -26.57
CA GLU A 156 -7.86 -6.80 -25.89
C GLU A 156 -8.64 -6.77 -24.56
N PRO A 157 -9.94 -7.14 -24.47
CA PRO A 157 -10.64 -7.18 -23.18
C PRO A 157 -10.04 -8.21 -22.21
N LYS A 158 -9.49 -9.32 -22.71
CA LYS A 158 -8.83 -10.32 -21.87
C LYS A 158 -7.48 -9.85 -21.35
N TYR A 159 -6.79 -8.98 -22.10
CA TYR A 159 -5.53 -8.38 -21.70
C TYR A 159 -5.74 -7.31 -20.63
N THR A 160 -6.76 -6.45 -20.77
CA THR A 160 -7.11 -5.47 -19.74
C THR A 160 -7.62 -6.15 -18.46
N GLU A 161 -8.41 -7.22 -18.58
CA GLU A 161 -8.82 -8.07 -17.45
C GLU A 161 -7.61 -8.78 -16.80
N LEU A 162 -6.68 -9.32 -17.59
CA LEU A 162 -5.45 -9.95 -17.08
C LEU A 162 -4.59 -8.93 -16.32
N LEU A 163 -4.35 -7.73 -16.87
CA LEU A 163 -3.64 -6.66 -16.17
C LEU A 163 -4.35 -6.22 -14.88
N ARG A 164 -5.68 -6.15 -14.89
CA ARG A 164 -6.46 -5.85 -13.67
C ARG A 164 -6.30 -6.95 -12.63
N SER A 165 -6.38 -8.22 -13.04
CA SER A 165 -6.20 -9.37 -12.15
C SER A 165 -4.77 -9.43 -11.56
N TYR A 166 -3.74 -9.13 -12.37
CA TYR A 166 -2.34 -9.03 -11.94
C TYR A 166 -2.11 -7.92 -10.90
N ARG A 167 -2.63 -6.71 -11.15
CA ARG A 167 -2.58 -5.59 -10.19
C ARG A 167 -3.25 -5.95 -8.86
N ILE A 168 -4.43 -6.58 -8.91
CA ILE A 168 -5.15 -7.05 -7.71
C ILE A 168 -4.37 -8.16 -7.00
N ALA A 169 -3.73 -9.08 -7.73
CA ALA A 169 -2.91 -10.14 -7.15
C ALA A 169 -1.67 -9.57 -6.45
N HIS A 170 -0.91 -8.66 -7.07
CA HIS A 170 0.25 -8.01 -6.45
C HIS A 170 -0.13 -7.15 -5.25
N ALA A 171 -1.24 -6.40 -5.32
CA ALA A 171 -1.74 -5.64 -4.16
C ALA A 171 -2.11 -6.56 -2.98
N ARG A 172 -2.70 -7.74 -3.26
CA ARG A 172 -2.95 -8.77 -2.23
C ARG A 172 -1.66 -9.38 -1.69
N VAL A 173 -0.66 -9.65 -2.53
CA VAL A 173 0.65 -10.17 -2.08
C VAL A 173 1.32 -9.17 -1.15
N GLY A 174 1.41 -7.88 -1.51
CA GLY A 174 1.98 -6.85 -0.64
C GLY A 174 1.26 -6.72 0.71
N ALA A 175 -0.08 -6.81 0.72
CA ALA A 175 -0.86 -6.83 1.96
C ALA A 175 -0.62 -8.10 2.81
N ILE A 176 -0.44 -9.25 2.17
CA ILE A 176 -0.10 -10.52 2.84
C ILE A 176 1.34 -10.48 3.38
N GLU A 177 2.30 -9.93 2.65
CA GLU A 177 3.69 -9.78 3.10
C GLU A 177 3.81 -8.84 4.31
N ALA A 178 3.04 -7.74 4.32
CA ALA A 178 2.92 -6.87 5.49
C ALA A 178 2.30 -7.61 6.69
N PHE A 179 1.24 -8.38 6.49
CA PHE A 179 0.65 -9.18 7.56
C PHE A 179 1.60 -10.30 8.07
N GLU A 180 2.28 -11.00 7.18
CA GLU A 180 3.22 -12.07 7.55
C GLU A 180 4.47 -11.55 8.25
N SER A 181 4.91 -10.32 7.99
CA SER A 181 6.03 -9.73 8.74
C SER A 181 5.65 -9.47 10.20
N SER A 182 4.49 -8.85 10.46
CA SER A 182 3.96 -8.68 11.82
C SER A 182 3.63 -10.02 12.50
N LEU A 183 3.13 -11.01 11.74
CA LEU A 183 2.86 -12.35 12.26
C LEU A 183 4.14 -13.02 12.80
N ARG A 184 5.26 -12.89 12.07
CA ARG A 184 6.59 -13.40 12.45
C ARG A 184 7.23 -12.63 13.61
N GLU A 185 6.87 -11.37 13.80
CA GLU A 185 7.40 -10.52 14.88
C GLU A 185 6.73 -10.85 16.23
N TYR A 186 5.39 -10.92 16.25
CA TYR A 186 4.63 -11.14 17.49
C TYR A 186 4.33 -12.61 17.80
N THR A 187 4.53 -13.52 16.84
CA THR A 187 4.11 -14.93 16.95
C THR A 187 5.19 -15.86 16.40
N PRO A 188 5.36 -17.10 16.93
CA PRO A 188 6.27 -18.11 16.37
C PRO A 188 5.89 -18.66 14.97
N LEU A 189 5.08 -17.93 14.20
CA LEU A 189 4.43 -18.40 12.98
C LEU A 189 5.08 -17.79 11.75
N THR A 190 5.38 -18.63 10.76
CA THR A 190 6.17 -18.24 9.60
C THR A 190 5.35 -17.83 8.38
N SER A 191 4.07 -18.20 8.31
CA SER A 191 3.18 -17.85 7.21
C SER A 191 1.71 -17.96 7.62
N ILE A 192 0.83 -17.20 6.96
CA ILE A 192 -0.63 -17.35 7.08
C ILE A 192 -1.15 -18.68 6.51
N SER A 193 -0.32 -19.40 5.73
CA SER A 193 -0.67 -20.70 5.15
C SER A 193 -0.73 -21.85 6.16
N ASP A 194 -0.06 -21.76 7.31
CA ASP A 194 -0.10 -22.79 8.37
C ASP A 194 -1.11 -22.44 9.47
N ALA A 195 -2.40 -22.55 9.12
CA ALA A 195 -3.49 -22.37 10.07
C ALA A 195 -3.46 -23.40 11.22
N SER A 196 -2.85 -24.58 11.02
CA SER A 196 -2.64 -25.61 12.04
C SER A 196 -1.74 -25.10 13.16
N ALA A 197 -0.57 -24.56 12.82
CA ALA A 197 0.37 -24.00 13.80
C ALA A 197 -0.22 -22.80 14.55
N PHE A 198 -1.09 -21.99 13.92
CA PHE A 198 -1.81 -20.92 14.62
C PHE A 198 -2.75 -21.46 15.71
N VAL A 199 -3.51 -22.53 15.43
CA VAL A 199 -4.37 -23.19 16.42
C VAL A 199 -3.54 -23.82 17.55
N GLU A 200 -2.38 -24.42 17.24
CA GLU A 200 -1.46 -24.92 18.27
C GLU A 200 -0.89 -23.79 19.14
N TYR A 201 -0.52 -22.64 18.56
CA TYR A 201 -0.06 -21.47 19.31
C TYR A 201 -1.14 -20.93 20.26
N LEU A 202 -2.39 -20.79 19.79
CA LEU A 202 -3.52 -20.38 20.64
C LEU A 202 -3.78 -21.39 21.76
N GLY A 203 -3.67 -22.69 21.48
CA GLY A 203 -3.71 -23.74 22.50
C GLY A 203 -2.61 -23.59 23.56
N GLN A 204 -1.38 -23.35 23.14
CA GLN A 204 -0.26 -23.08 24.06
C GLN A 204 -0.44 -21.78 24.85
N LEU A 205 -1.06 -20.74 24.27
CA LEU A 205 -1.35 -19.48 24.95
C LEU A 205 -2.36 -19.69 26.09
N ASN A 206 -3.41 -20.49 25.83
CA ASN A 206 -4.39 -20.87 26.85
C ASN A 206 -3.74 -21.66 27.99
N VAL A 207 -2.94 -22.70 27.68
CA VAL A 207 -2.22 -23.48 28.72
C VAL A 207 -1.26 -22.62 29.54
N LYS A 208 -0.59 -21.63 28.92
CA LYS A 208 0.25 -20.65 29.65
C LYS A 208 -0.60 -19.76 30.56
N SER A 209 -1.77 -19.32 30.11
CA SER A 209 -2.71 -18.53 30.90
C SER A 209 -3.23 -19.31 32.11
N ASP A 210 -3.66 -20.56 31.92
CA ASP A 210 -4.10 -21.45 32.99
C ASP A 210 -2.98 -21.67 34.02
N MET A 211 -1.76 -21.98 33.57
CA MET A 211 -0.60 -22.16 34.44
C MET A 211 -0.23 -20.89 35.22
N LEU A 212 -0.28 -19.71 34.59
CA LEU A 212 -0.09 -18.42 35.27
C LEU A 212 -1.20 -18.15 36.29
N MET A 213 -2.45 -18.55 36.00
CA MET A 213 -3.56 -18.47 36.94
C MET A 213 -3.45 -19.47 38.09
N GLU A 214 -2.79 -20.62 37.89
CA GLU A 214 -2.45 -21.55 38.98
C GLU A 214 -1.31 -21.03 39.85
N GLU A 215 -0.24 -20.49 39.26
CA GLU A 215 0.84 -19.82 40.00
C GLU A 215 0.32 -18.60 40.77
N LEU A 216 -0.56 -17.78 40.19
CA LEU A 216 -1.15 -16.64 40.90
C LEU A 216 -2.02 -17.09 42.09
N LYS A 217 -2.74 -18.22 41.97
CA LYS A 217 -3.46 -18.84 43.10
C LYS A 217 -2.49 -19.41 44.15
N ARG A 218 -1.35 -19.98 43.74
CA ARG A 218 -0.31 -20.50 44.64
C ARG A 218 0.36 -19.37 45.41
N VAL A 219 0.88 -18.37 44.72
CA VAL A 219 1.50 -17.16 45.30
C VAL A 219 0.53 -16.40 46.20
N SER A 220 -0.76 -16.33 45.84
CA SER A 220 -1.78 -15.73 46.71
C SER A 220 -1.90 -16.48 48.05
N ARG A 221 -1.98 -17.83 48.01
CA ARG A 221 -2.03 -18.66 49.23
C ARG A 221 -0.73 -18.57 50.04
N GLU A 222 0.43 -18.58 49.39
CA GLU A 222 1.72 -18.44 50.06
C GLU A 222 1.85 -17.06 50.73
N ARG A 223 1.31 -15.99 50.12
CA ARG A 223 1.22 -14.66 50.72
C ARG A 223 0.20 -14.59 51.86
N ASP A 224 -0.95 -15.25 51.77
CA ASP A 224 -1.89 -15.40 52.90
C ASP A 224 -1.25 -16.19 54.07
N GLU A 225 -0.53 -17.27 53.79
CA GLU A 225 0.19 -18.04 54.78
C GLU A 225 1.35 -17.26 55.43
N LEU A 226 2.11 -16.49 54.65
CA LEU A 226 3.18 -15.64 55.17
C LEU A 226 2.63 -14.50 56.02
N ASN A 227 1.54 -13.85 55.59
CA ASN A 227 0.84 -12.85 56.41
C ASN A 227 0.38 -13.47 57.74
N LYS A 228 -0.22 -14.68 57.72
CA LYS A 228 -0.62 -15.36 58.95
C LYS A 228 0.57 -15.72 59.85
N LYS A 229 1.67 -16.22 59.27
CA LYS A 229 2.91 -16.53 60.02
C LYS A 229 3.51 -15.25 60.64
N LEU A 230 3.41 -14.11 59.95
CA LEU A 230 3.82 -12.79 60.45
C LEU A 230 2.91 -12.32 61.59
N GLU A 231 1.59 -12.36 61.43
CA GLU A 231 0.66 -12.05 62.51
C GLU A 231 0.88 -12.92 63.77
N ASP A 232 1.07 -14.22 63.58
CA ASP A 232 1.29 -15.16 64.68
C ASP A 232 2.69 -15.00 65.30
N ALA A 233 3.66 -14.45 64.58
CA ALA A 233 4.95 -14.02 65.14
C ALA A 233 4.81 -12.70 65.92
N GLU A 234 4.07 -11.72 65.39
CA GLU A 234 3.76 -10.46 66.08
C GLU A 234 2.99 -10.69 67.39
N LYS A 235 2.02 -11.61 67.43
CA LYS A 235 1.27 -11.96 68.64
C LYS A 235 2.23 -12.48 69.72
N ARG A 236 3.08 -13.46 69.39
CA ARG A 236 4.11 -13.99 70.32
C ARG A 236 5.14 -12.93 70.74
N ALA A 237 5.51 -12.01 69.85
CA ALA A 237 6.42 -10.91 70.20
C ALA A 237 5.78 -9.93 71.19
N LYS A 238 4.48 -9.65 71.05
CA LYS A 238 3.70 -8.83 71.99
C LYS A 238 3.56 -9.55 73.34
N GLU A 239 3.10 -10.80 73.33
CA GLU A 239 3.00 -11.68 74.51
C GLU A 239 4.33 -11.74 75.30
N ALA A 240 5.46 -11.98 74.62
CA ALA A 240 6.78 -12.00 75.25
C ALA A 240 7.23 -10.62 75.75
N SER A 241 6.84 -9.52 75.10
CA SER A 241 7.14 -8.17 75.59
C SER A 241 6.33 -7.82 76.84
N GLU A 242 5.07 -8.24 76.92
CA GLU A 242 4.21 -8.10 78.10
C GLU A 242 4.71 -8.98 79.28
N GLU A 243 5.21 -10.19 79.00
CA GLU A 243 5.86 -11.03 80.02
C GLU A 243 7.15 -10.37 80.55
N VAL A 244 7.99 -9.80 79.67
CA VAL A 244 9.19 -9.06 80.10
C VAL A 244 8.84 -7.79 80.89
N GLU A 245 7.81 -7.05 80.50
CA GLU A 245 7.38 -5.85 81.23
C GLU A 245 6.76 -6.19 82.60
N THR A 246 5.97 -7.26 82.70
CA THR A 246 5.41 -7.74 83.97
C THR A 246 6.48 -8.32 84.90
N LEU A 247 7.43 -9.11 84.39
CA LEU A 247 8.59 -9.58 85.16
C LEU A 247 9.47 -8.42 85.65
N LYS A 248 9.70 -7.40 84.80
CA LYS A 248 10.45 -6.19 85.16
C LYS A 248 9.73 -5.38 86.24
N SER A 249 8.40 -5.25 86.15
CA SER A 249 7.56 -4.61 87.16
C SER A 249 7.63 -5.38 88.49
N GLN A 250 7.54 -6.71 88.44
CA GLN A 250 7.67 -7.58 89.62
C GLN A 250 9.06 -7.44 90.27
N ALA A 251 10.12 -7.40 89.47
CA ALA A 251 11.50 -7.18 89.92
C ALA A 251 11.74 -5.76 90.49
N GLN A 252 10.93 -4.77 90.13
CA GLN A 252 10.93 -3.47 90.80
C GLN A 252 10.21 -3.56 92.16
N THR A 253 9.05 -4.23 92.24
CA THR A 253 8.33 -4.39 93.52
C THR A 253 9.08 -5.23 94.58
N SER A 254 9.99 -6.11 94.17
CA SER A 254 10.84 -6.87 95.10
C SER A 254 12.12 -6.13 95.53
N ASN A 255 12.48 -5.01 94.90
CA ASN A 255 13.68 -4.23 95.24
C ASN A 255 13.46 -3.19 96.36
N GLU A 256 12.23 -2.83 96.72
CA GLU A 256 11.97 -1.87 97.81
C GLU A 256 12.19 -2.43 99.22
N ASN A 257 12.51 -3.72 99.38
CA ASN A 257 12.50 -4.38 100.69
C ASN A 257 13.80 -5.15 101.03
N GLN A 258 14.95 -4.71 100.50
CA GLN A 258 16.26 -5.18 100.98
C GLN A 258 17.41 -4.18 100.75
N GLN A 259 17.34 -3.04 101.43
CA GLN A 259 18.43 -2.05 101.46
C GLN A 259 18.80 -1.65 102.90
N ASP A 260 19.58 -2.49 103.60
CA ASP A 260 20.59 -1.97 104.54
C ASP A 260 21.63 -3.03 105.00
N SER A 261 22.87 -2.93 104.51
CA SER A 261 24.08 -2.92 105.37
C SER A 261 25.37 -2.74 104.55
N SER A 262 25.94 -1.52 104.61
CA SER A 262 27.34 -1.21 104.98
C SER A 262 28.49 -2.20 104.67
N THR A 263 29.72 -1.83 104.25
CA THR A 263 30.41 -0.56 103.87
C THR A 263 31.86 -0.94 103.46
N THR A 264 32.60 -0.10 102.69
CA THR A 264 34.08 -0.16 102.45
C THR A 264 34.63 -1.41 101.72
N GLN A 265 35.83 -1.48 101.13
CA GLN A 265 36.76 -0.58 100.37
C GLN A 265 38.04 -1.42 100.09
N THR A 266 38.94 -0.92 99.23
CA THR A 266 40.41 -1.19 99.17
C THR A 266 40.93 -2.62 98.95
N ASP A 267 41.61 -2.77 97.81
CA ASP A 267 42.99 -3.24 97.63
C ASP A 267 43.67 -4.23 98.62
N SER A 268 44.20 -5.30 98.01
CA SER A 268 45.49 -5.96 98.31
C SER A 268 45.81 -6.42 99.75
N ALA A 269 45.76 -7.74 99.97
CA ALA A 269 46.83 -8.50 100.64
C ALA A 269 46.64 -10.03 100.46
N THR A 270 47.73 -10.78 100.33
CA THR A 270 47.76 -12.20 100.70
C THR A 270 48.09 -12.34 102.19
N PRO A 271 47.61 -13.41 102.83
CA PRO A 271 48.52 -14.18 103.69
C PRO A 271 48.41 -15.70 103.45
N SER A 272 49.37 -16.43 104.00
CA SER A 272 49.48 -17.89 103.92
C SER A 272 49.01 -18.59 105.20
N SER A 273 48.76 -19.91 105.08
CA SER A 273 48.71 -21.00 106.09
C SER A 273 48.60 -20.68 107.59
N PRO A 274 47.74 -21.43 108.31
CA PRO A 274 48.24 -22.60 109.06
C PRO A 274 47.36 -23.86 108.84
N SER A 275 47.84 -25.11 108.74
CA SER A 275 48.82 -25.89 109.52
C SER A 275 48.34 -26.32 110.92
N LYS A 276 48.32 -27.65 111.17
CA LYS A 276 48.49 -28.41 112.45
C LYS A 276 48.03 -29.88 112.25
N GLU A 277 48.87 -30.90 112.49
CA GLU A 277 49.15 -31.59 113.78
C GLU A 277 48.00 -32.51 114.25
N SER A 278 48.20 -33.73 114.80
CA SER A 278 49.45 -34.41 115.19
C SER A 278 49.27 -35.93 115.45
N LYS A 279 50.37 -36.60 115.84
CA LYS A 279 50.56 -38.03 116.20
C LYS A 279 50.70 -38.98 115.00
N GLN A 280 51.77 -39.77 114.82
CA GLN A 280 52.87 -40.26 115.68
C GLN A 280 52.49 -41.34 116.71
N THR A 281 52.81 -42.59 116.35
CA THR A 281 53.26 -43.67 117.26
C THR A 281 54.07 -44.69 116.46
N GLU A 282 55.39 -44.69 116.63
CA GLU A 282 56.21 -45.89 116.39
C GLU A 282 56.18 -46.73 117.66
N THR A 283 55.56 -47.92 117.63
CA THR A 283 55.83 -49.02 118.58
C THR A 283 55.33 -50.35 118.01
N THR A 284 56.26 -51.13 117.46
CA THR A 284 56.34 -52.61 117.57
C THR A 284 55.03 -53.40 117.76
N GLU A 285 54.35 -53.77 116.66
CA GLU A 285 53.45 -54.95 116.62
C GLU A 285 53.72 -55.85 115.39
N GLU A 286 55.00 -56.01 114.99
CA GLU A 286 55.48 -57.07 114.08
C GLU A 286 55.36 -58.49 114.70
N SER A 287 54.30 -58.74 115.47
CA SER A 287 54.10 -59.91 116.33
C SER A 287 52.69 -60.48 116.31
N GLU A 288 51.67 -59.76 115.82
CA GLU A 288 50.28 -60.27 115.73
C GLU A 288 49.67 -60.25 114.31
N ASP A 289 50.38 -59.70 113.31
CA ASP A 289 49.99 -59.77 111.88
C ASP A 289 49.98 -61.20 111.29
N PHE A 290 50.30 -62.23 112.06
CA PHE A 290 50.22 -63.62 111.61
C PHE A 290 48.78 -64.18 111.56
N PHE A 291 47.81 -63.51 112.20
CA PHE A 291 46.39 -63.90 112.19
C PHE A 291 45.42 -62.82 111.69
N SER A 292 45.90 -61.62 111.34
CA SER A 292 45.07 -60.53 110.78
C SER A 292 44.61 -60.80 109.34
N TYR A 293 45.25 -61.73 108.61
CA TYR A 293 44.96 -62.10 107.21
C TYR A 293 43.48 -62.40 106.90
N ASP A 294 42.72 -62.98 107.83
CA ASP A 294 41.29 -63.29 107.65
C ASP A 294 40.41 -62.02 107.64
N SER A 295 40.93 -60.91 108.16
CA SER A 295 40.32 -59.56 108.06
C SER A 295 40.84 -58.76 106.86
N GLU A 296 42.05 -59.06 106.38
CA GLU A 296 42.62 -58.46 105.17
C GLU A 296 41.96 -58.99 103.90
N LEU A 297 41.64 -60.28 103.83
CA LEU A 297 41.07 -60.90 102.62
C LEU A 297 39.72 -60.27 102.19
N PRO A 298 38.76 -60.01 103.11
CA PRO A 298 37.55 -59.24 102.78
C PRO A 298 37.83 -57.77 102.43
N ARG A 299 38.85 -57.15 103.03
CA ARG A 299 39.23 -55.76 102.75
C ARG A 299 39.82 -55.61 101.35
N VAL A 300 40.67 -56.55 100.93
CA VAL A 300 41.20 -56.63 99.56
C VAL A 300 40.08 -56.96 98.57
N GLN A 301 39.16 -57.86 98.91
CA GLN A 301 37.99 -58.17 98.08
C GLN A 301 37.10 -56.93 97.83
N VAL A 302 36.87 -56.11 98.87
CA VAL A 302 36.12 -54.85 98.76
C VAL A 302 36.90 -53.80 97.96
N GLN A 303 38.21 -53.67 98.16
CA GLN A 303 39.04 -52.75 97.35
C GLN A 303 39.09 -53.17 95.88
N LEU A 304 39.14 -54.48 95.59
CA LEU A 304 39.11 -55.01 94.23
C LEU A 304 37.78 -54.66 93.56
N GLN A 305 36.65 -54.89 94.22
CA GLN A 305 35.32 -54.47 93.74
C GLN A 305 35.20 -52.94 93.59
N GLU A 306 35.80 -52.16 94.48
CA GLU A 306 35.85 -50.69 94.37
C GLU A 306 36.71 -50.24 93.17
N THR A 307 37.75 -50.99 92.79
CA THR A 307 38.52 -50.74 91.57
C THR A 307 37.82 -51.22 90.31
N GLU A 308 37.11 -52.35 90.33
CA GLU A 308 36.26 -52.81 89.22
C GLU A 308 35.15 -51.79 88.93
N ALA A 309 34.41 -51.34 89.95
CA ALA A 309 33.37 -50.31 89.82
C ALA A 309 33.92 -48.89 89.51
N LYS A 310 35.25 -48.69 89.52
CA LYS A 310 35.91 -47.49 88.99
C LYS A 310 36.37 -47.67 87.55
N MET A 311 36.84 -48.87 87.18
CA MET A 311 37.14 -49.20 85.79
C MET A 311 35.88 -49.18 84.93
N GLU A 312 34.78 -49.80 85.39
CA GLU A 312 33.47 -49.80 84.73
C GLU A 312 32.99 -48.35 84.44
N LYS A 313 33.06 -47.46 85.44
CA LYS A 313 32.71 -46.03 85.25
C LYS A 313 33.65 -45.29 84.31
N LEU A 314 34.95 -45.57 84.37
CA LEU A 314 35.91 -44.97 83.44
C LEU A 314 35.73 -45.51 82.01
N GLU A 315 35.23 -46.74 81.84
CA GLU A 315 34.83 -47.30 80.55
C GLU A 315 33.53 -46.66 80.05
N GLU A 316 32.50 -46.51 80.89
CA GLU A 316 31.28 -45.74 80.59
C GLU A 316 31.59 -44.29 80.18
N GLU A 317 32.46 -43.60 80.94
CA GLU A 317 32.91 -42.23 80.62
C GLU A 317 33.70 -42.18 79.30
N ASN A 318 34.55 -43.18 79.01
CA ASN A 318 35.26 -43.25 77.73
C ASN A 318 34.32 -43.54 76.55
N GLU A 319 33.29 -44.39 76.71
CA GLU A 319 32.28 -44.61 75.68
C GLU A 319 31.42 -43.36 75.46
N SER A 320 31.03 -42.67 76.53
CA SER A 320 30.33 -41.37 76.48
C SER A 320 31.15 -40.34 75.68
N LEU A 321 32.39 -40.07 76.10
CA LEU A 321 33.27 -39.09 75.44
C LEU A 321 33.57 -39.44 73.99
N LYS A 322 33.64 -40.73 73.65
CA LYS A 322 33.83 -41.22 72.28
C LYS A 322 32.58 -41.00 71.41
N ASN A 323 31.38 -41.18 71.96
CA ASN A 323 30.13 -40.89 71.27
C ASN A 323 29.90 -39.37 71.11
N GLU A 324 30.28 -38.56 72.10
CA GLU A 324 30.30 -37.10 72.00
C GLU A 324 31.31 -36.62 70.95
N LEU A 325 32.50 -37.22 70.88
CA LEU A 325 33.50 -36.90 69.86
C LEU A 325 33.01 -37.27 68.45
N LEU A 326 32.36 -38.43 68.28
CA LEU A 326 31.78 -38.84 67.00
C LEU A 326 30.64 -37.90 66.55
N THR A 327 29.71 -37.58 67.45
CA THR A 327 28.60 -36.66 67.13
C THR A 327 29.08 -35.22 66.89
N ALA A 328 30.12 -34.76 67.59
CA ALA A 328 30.80 -33.50 67.30
C ALA A 328 31.53 -33.51 65.94
N GLN A 329 32.13 -34.64 65.55
CA GLN A 329 32.77 -34.83 64.24
C GLN A 329 31.73 -34.85 63.10
N GLU A 330 30.61 -35.55 63.26
CA GLU A 330 29.49 -35.55 62.31
C GLU A 330 28.86 -34.16 62.17
N SER A 331 28.67 -33.45 63.29
CA SER A 331 28.26 -32.05 63.32
C SER A 331 29.21 -31.16 62.51
N ALA A 332 30.52 -31.22 62.78
CA ALA A 332 31.53 -30.45 62.05
C ALA A 332 31.59 -30.81 60.56
N GLN A 333 31.43 -32.08 60.20
CA GLN A 333 31.37 -32.53 58.81
C GLN A 333 30.12 -32.00 58.10
N SER A 334 28.95 -32.02 58.76
CA SER A 334 27.70 -31.46 58.20
C SER A 334 27.80 -29.95 57.98
N PHE A 335 28.42 -29.22 58.92
CA PHE A 335 28.68 -27.78 58.77
C PHE A 335 29.63 -27.50 57.61
N MET A 336 30.70 -28.29 57.48
CA MET A 336 31.65 -28.17 56.36
C MET A 336 30.98 -28.43 55.00
N GLN A 337 30.11 -29.44 54.92
CA GLN A 337 29.33 -29.74 53.71
C GLN A 337 28.35 -28.61 53.37
N ASN A 338 27.65 -28.03 54.37
CA ASN A 338 26.77 -26.88 54.17
C ASN A 338 27.54 -25.62 53.73
N LEU A 339 28.79 -25.45 54.18
CA LEU A 339 29.67 -24.36 53.76
C LEU A 339 30.15 -24.59 52.31
N GLU A 340 30.46 -25.83 51.92
CA GLU A 340 30.77 -26.19 50.53
C GLU A 340 29.58 -25.96 49.59
N THR A 341 28.37 -26.41 49.94
CA THR A 341 27.17 -26.19 49.11
C THR A 341 26.86 -24.71 48.98
N THR A 342 26.80 -23.94 50.08
CA THR A 342 26.53 -22.50 50.02
C THR A 342 27.62 -21.72 49.27
N THR A 343 28.89 -22.17 49.29
CA THR A 343 29.97 -21.59 48.48
C THR A 343 29.78 -21.88 46.98
N ASN A 344 29.39 -23.10 46.63
CA ASN A 344 29.09 -23.48 45.25
C ASN A 344 27.84 -22.75 44.73
N ASP A 345 26.76 -22.68 45.52
CA ASP A 345 25.54 -21.95 45.21
C ASP A 345 25.84 -20.47 44.99
N LEU A 346 26.60 -19.83 45.87
CA LEU A 346 27.05 -18.43 45.73
C LEU A 346 27.87 -18.21 44.44
N ASN A 347 28.68 -19.18 44.01
CA ASN A 347 29.43 -19.07 42.76
C ASN A 347 28.51 -19.25 41.54
N THR A 348 27.57 -20.21 41.54
CA THR A 348 26.59 -20.32 40.46
C THR A 348 25.70 -19.06 40.37
N PHE A 349 25.33 -18.46 41.50
CA PHE A 349 24.56 -17.22 41.52
C PHE A 349 25.33 -16.06 40.87
N LYS A 350 26.63 -15.90 41.19
CA LYS A 350 27.51 -14.92 40.52
C LYS A 350 27.60 -15.17 39.01
N ASP A 351 27.79 -16.42 38.58
CA ASP A 351 27.88 -16.77 37.16
C ASP A 351 26.56 -16.50 36.43
N THR A 352 25.41 -16.83 37.03
CA THR A 352 24.09 -16.49 36.46
C THR A 352 23.85 -14.98 36.41
N HIS A 353 24.23 -14.23 37.44
CA HIS A 353 24.11 -12.77 37.47
C HIS A 353 24.98 -12.14 36.37
N GLN A 354 26.23 -12.58 36.20
CA GLN A 354 27.09 -12.12 35.10
C GLN A 354 26.52 -12.49 33.73
N ARG A 355 25.88 -13.66 33.59
CA ARG A 355 25.25 -14.07 32.32
C ARG A 355 24.06 -13.16 31.98
N LEU A 356 23.16 -12.95 32.95
CA LEU A 356 22.00 -12.07 32.81
C LEU A 356 22.41 -10.62 32.55
N GLN A 357 23.49 -10.14 33.16
CA GLN A 357 23.97 -8.78 32.94
C GLN A 357 24.56 -8.60 31.52
N ARG A 358 25.35 -9.55 31.01
CA ARG A 358 25.78 -9.52 29.60
C ARG A 358 24.59 -9.60 28.64
N GLU A 359 23.60 -10.44 28.95
CA GLU A 359 22.39 -10.60 28.14
C GLU A 359 21.50 -9.33 28.15
N ALA A 360 21.51 -8.56 29.24
CA ALA A 360 20.88 -7.25 29.32
C ALA A 360 21.66 -6.20 28.51
N GLU A 361 22.98 -6.11 28.68
CA GLU A 361 23.84 -5.20 27.90
C GLU A 361 23.79 -5.48 26.39
N GLU A 362 23.66 -6.74 25.98
CA GLU A 362 23.54 -7.13 24.57
C GLU A 362 22.17 -6.74 23.99
N ARG A 363 21.09 -6.90 24.75
CA ARG A 363 19.77 -6.35 24.38
C ARG A 363 19.79 -4.82 24.32
N GLU A 364 20.44 -4.14 25.26
CA GLU A 364 20.55 -2.68 25.26
C GLU A 364 21.29 -2.18 24.00
N LYS A 365 22.41 -2.82 23.63
CA LYS A 365 23.15 -2.52 22.40
C LYS A 365 22.29 -2.76 21.14
N GLY A 366 21.51 -3.84 21.11
CA GLY A 366 20.57 -4.12 20.02
C GLY A 366 19.45 -3.08 19.92
N LEU A 367 18.84 -2.69 21.04
CA LEU A 367 17.82 -1.65 21.09
C LEU A 367 18.37 -0.28 20.67
N ASN A 368 19.57 0.09 21.14
CA ASN A 368 20.22 1.33 20.72
C ASN A 368 20.53 1.34 19.21
N SER A 369 20.99 0.23 18.64
CA SER A 369 21.17 0.09 17.18
C SER A 369 19.86 0.27 16.41
N ASN A 370 18.77 -0.36 16.88
CA ASN A 370 17.45 -0.21 16.26
C ASN A 370 16.91 1.22 16.39
N ILE A 371 17.15 1.89 17.53
CA ILE A 371 16.79 3.29 17.77
C ILE A 371 17.54 4.21 16.80
N ASP A 372 18.84 3.99 16.58
CA ASP A 372 19.65 4.81 15.67
C ASP A 372 19.31 4.54 14.20
N GLU A 373 18.98 3.30 13.82
CA GLU A 373 18.39 2.99 12.52
C GLU A 373 17.03 3.67 12.29
N LEU A 374 16.16 3.69 13.31
CA LEU A 374 14.86 4.34 13.22
C LEU A 374 14.98 5.86 13.15
N LYS A 375 15.90 6.48 13.92
CA LYS A 375 16.25 7.90 13.75
C LYS A 375 16.71 8.20 12.34
N ALA A 376 17.63 7.40 11.79
CA ALA A 376 18.13 7.60 10.42
C ALA A 376 17.00 7.53 9.38
N LYS A 377 16.10 6.53 9.50
CA LYS A 377 14.91 6.38 8.64
C LYS A 377 13.96 7.57 8.78
N VAL A 378 13.73 8.09 9.99
CA VAL A 378 12.92 9.31 10.22
C VAL A 378 13.57 10.52 9.57
N THR A 379 14.87 10.76 9.76
CA THR A 379 15.55 11.91 9.14
C THR A 379 15.56 11.85 7.61
N CYS A 380 15.70 10.66 7.01
CA CYS A 380 15.57 10.51 5.56
C CYS A 380 14.14 10.80 5.07
N ALA A 381 13.12 10.32 5.78
CA ALA A 381 11.73 10.60 5.45
C ALA A 381 11.35 12.08 5.65
N GLU A 382 11.95 12.77 6.64
CA GLU A 382 11.80 14.21 6.84
C GLU A 382 12.45 15.01 5.69
N GLU A 383 13.65 14.64 5.25
CA GLU A 383 14.29 15.24 4.07
C GLU A 383 13.50 14.97 2.78
N GLU A 384 12.95 13.76 2.58
CA GLU A 384 12.12 13.42 1.43
C GLU A 384 10.80 14.20 1.43
N LEU A 385 10.19 14.39 2.59
CA LEU A 385 9.01 15.22 2.76
C LEU A 385 9.30 16.70 2.47
N GLU A 386 10.49 17.21 2.82
CA GLU A 386 10.92 18.56 2.47
C GLU A 386 11.14 18.73 0.95
N LYS A 387 11.88 17.81 0.31
CA LYS A 387 12.08 17.77 -1.15
C LYS A 387 10.74 17.69 -1.91
N HIS A 388 9.78 16.90 -1.42
CA HIS A 388 8.44 16.81 -2.01
C HIS A 388 7.63 18.10 -1.81
N LYS A 389 7.77 18.82 -0.69
CA LYS A 389 7.15 20.15 -0.50
C LYS A 389 7.75 21.19 -1.43
N GLU A 390 9.07 21.18 -1.65
CA GLU A 390 9.72 22.07 -2.61
C GLU A 390 9.19 21.81 -4.04
N SER A 391 9.18 20.54 -4.48
CA SER A 391 8.66 20.14 -5.79
C SER A 391 7.18 20.48 -5.98
N HIS A 392 6.34 20.26 -4.96
CA HIS A 392 4.93 20.69 -4.97
C HIS A 392 4.82 22.22 -5.08
N GLY A 393 5.65 22.95 -4.34
CA GLY A 393 5.73 24.41 -4.43
C GLY A 393 6.27 24.91 -5.77
N GLU A 394 6.90 24.08 -6.60
CA GLU A 394 7.22 24.40 -8.00
C GLU A 394 6.08 24.06 -8.96
N SER A 395 5.41 22.92 -8.79
CA SER A 395 4.25 22.55 -9.61
C SER A 395 3.06 23.49 -9.39
N GLU A 396 2.85 24.00 -8.17
CA GLU A 396 1.84 25.04 -7.92
C GLU A 396 2.16 26.35 -8.65
N LYS A 397 3.43 26.73 -8.79
CA LYS A 397 3.84 27.91 -9.56
C LYS A 397 3.56 27.71 -11.06
N THR A 398 3.92 26.55 -11.62
CA THR A 398 3.66 26.27 -13.04
C THR A 398 2.16 26.15 -13.33
N ILE A 399 1.38 25.53 -12.45
CA ILE A 399 -0.10 25.51 -12.53
C ILE A 399 -0.68 26.93 -12.42
N SER A 400 -0.16 27.78 -11.53
CA SER A 400 -0.56 29.20 -11.42
C SER A 400 -0.30 29.98 -12.71
N ASP A 401 0.88 29.81 -13.31
CA ASP A 401 1.26 30.51 -14.55
C ASP A 401 0.56 29.94 -15.79
N LEU A 402 0.27 28.63 -15.83
CA LEU A 402 -0.59 28.03 -16.85
C LEU A 402 -2.03 28.55 -16.75
N LYS A 403 -2.60 28.68 -15.55
CA LYS A 403 -3.93 29.30 -15.34
C LYS A 403 -3.97 30.75 -15.84
N LYS A 404 -2.96 31.57 -15.50
CA LYS A 404 -2.84 32.96 -16.01
C LYS A 404 -2.73 33.03 -17.53
N LYS A 405 -1.97 32.12 -18.15
CA LYS A 405 -1.89 32.00 -19.63
C LYS A 405 -3.24 31.62 -20.23
N LEU A 406 -3.93 30.64 -19.64
CA LEU A 406 -5.25 30.20 -20.09
C LEU A 406 -6.24 31.36 -20.02
N GLU A 407 -6.38 32.02 -18.86
CA GLU A 407 -7.20 33.23 -18.71
C GLU A 407 -6.88 34.35 -19.71
N ALA A 408 -5.60 34.57 -20.02
CA ALA A 408 -5.18 35.54 -21.02
C ALA A 408 -5.65 35.11 -22.43
N THR A 409 -5.46 33.84 -22.81
CA THR A 409 -5.96 33.33 -24.10
C THR A 409 -7.48 33.29 -24.19
N THR A 410 -8.21 33.09 -23.08
CA THR A 410 -9.68 33.20 -23.06
C THR A 410 -10.11 34.64 -23.35
N LYS A 411 -9.47 35.63 -22.72
CA LYS A 411 -9.73 37.06 -22.95
C LYS A 411 -9.37 37.47 -24.39
N GLU A 412 -8.23 37.00 -24.93
CA GLU A 412 -7.87 37.23 -26.34
C GLU A 412 -8.89 36.59 -27.31
N LEU A 413 -9.48 35.43 -26.95
CA LEU A 413 -10.57 34.82 -27.74
C LEU A 413 -11.88 35.60 -27.63
N GLU A 414 -12.23 36.10 -26.44
CA GLU A 414 -13.41 36.95 -26.20
C GLU A 414 -13.28 38.28 -26.98
N ASP A 415 -12.13 38.96 -26.90
CA ASP A 415 -11.82 40.17 -27.68
C ASP A 415 -11.87 39.89 -29.19
N LEU A 416 -11.29 38.78 -29.66
CA LEU A 416 -11.38 38.36 -31.07
C LEU A 416 -12.80 37.95 -31.49
N HIS A 417 -13.66 37.53 -30.56
CA HIS A 417 -15.06 37.26 -30.83
C HIS A 417 -15.87 38.55 -30.91
N ALA A 418 -15.57 39.56 -30.09
CA ALA A 418 -16.12 40.91 -30.21
C ALA A 418 -15.69 41.59 -31.52
N GLU A 419 -14.39 41.60 -31.83
CA GLU A 419 -13.83 42.22 -33.05
C GLU A 419 -14.28 41.49 -34.34
N LYS A 420 -14.68 40.21 -34.26
CA LYS A 420 -15.35 39.50 -35.36
C LYS A 420 -16.86 39.71 -35.36
N GLY A 421 -17.48 39.90 -34.20
CA GLY A 421 -18.89 40.31 -34.07
C GLY A 421 -19.15 41.63 -34.80
N GLU A 422 -18.27 42.63 -34.64
CA GLU A 422 -18.32 43.87 -35.44
C GLU A 422 -18.12 43.66 -36.95
N LYS A 423 -17.59 42.50 -37.38
CA LYS A 423 -17.48 42.12 -38.80
C LYS A 423 -18.70 41.33 -39.30
N ILE A 424 -19.66 40.98 -38.43
CA ILE A 424 -20.99 40.46 -38.82
C ILE A 424 -21.89 41.58 -39.41
N VAL A 425 -21.34 42.79 -39.58
CA VAL A 425 -21.76 43.81 -40.57
C VAL A 425 -21.77 43.27 -42.03
N GLU A 426 -21.43 42.00 -42.26
CA GLU A 426 -21.92 41.24 -43.42
C GLU A 426 -23.47 41.28 -43.57
N GLU A 427 -24.23 41.54 -42.50
CA GLU A 427 -25.69 41.78 -42.56
C GLU A 427 -26.05 43.01 -43.43
N ASP A 428 -25.29 44.12 -43.35
CA ASP A 428 -25.42 45.27 -44.27
C ASP A 428 -25.12 44.86 -45.73
N GLN A 429 -24.18 43.94 -45.94
CA GLN A 429 -23.87 43.45 -47.29
C GLN A 429 -25.01 42.58 -47.83
N VAL A 430 -25.55 41.68 -47.02
CA VAL A 430 -26.73 40.86 -47.35
C VAL A 430 -27.94 41.74 -47.66
N GLU A 431 -28.24 42.76 -46.83
CA GLU A 431 -29.28 43.74 -47.11
C GLU A 431 -29.03 44.51 -48.41
N SER A 432 -27.79 44.96 -48.67
CA SER A 432 -27.46 45.68 -49.91
C SER A 432 -27.67 44.82 -51.16
N LEU A 433 -27.37 43.51 -51.07
CA LEU A 433 -27.59 42.54 -52.14
C LEU A 433 -29.08 42.23 -52.32
N GLN A 434 -29.84 42.07 -51.23
CA GLN A 434 -31.30 41.88 -51.27
C GLN A 434 -32.00 43.06 -51.94
N ARG A 435 -31.72 44.30 -51.49
CA ARG A 435 -32.27 45.53 -52.09
C ARG A 435 -31.94 45.63 -53.59
N ARG A 436 -30.75 45.19 -54.01
CA ARG A 436 -30.36 45.19 -55.44
C ARG A 436 -31.05 44.07 -56.25
N ILE A 437 -31.39 42.93 -55.62
CA ILE A 437 -32.22 41.89 -56.23
C ILE A 437 -33.65 42.40 -56.45
N GLU A 438 -34.26 43.02 -55.45
CA GLU A 438 -35.60 43.64 -55.56
C GLU A 438 -35.66 44.71 -56.66
N GLU A 439 -34.63 45.57 -56.74
CA GLU A 439 -34.51 46.59 -57.78
C GLU A 439 -34.46 45.96 -59.18
N LEU A 440 -33.63 44.93 -59.38
CA LEU A 440 -33.51 44.20 -60.66
C LEU A 440 -34.79 43.46 -61.05
N ASP A 441 -35.49 42.82 -60.10
CA ASP A 441 -36.79 42.20 -60.38
C ASP A 441 -37.86 43.26 -60.76
N SER A 442 -37.79 44.46 -60.18
CA SER A 442 -38.65 45.58 -60.59
C SER A 442 -38.35 46.03 -62.03
N GLU A 443 -37.07 46.07 -62.44
CA GLU A 443 -36.65 46.39 -63.80
C GLU A 443 -37.10 45.31 -64.80
N LEU A 444 -36.93 44.02 -64.45
CA LEU A 444 -37.36 42.88 -65.26
C LEU A 444 -38.89 42.85 -65.44
N SER A 445 -39.64 43.16 -64.38
CA SER A 445 -41.09 43.30 -64.44
C SER A 445 -41.50 44.44 -65.40
N GLN A 446 -40.91 45.64 -65.26
CA GLN A 446 -41.14 46.73 -66.19
C GLN A 446 -40.75 46.41 -67.64
N LEU A 447 -39.68 45.65 -67.86
CA LEU A 447 -39.23 45.23 -69.19
C LEU A 447 -40.20 44.23 -69.83
N ARG A 448 -40.72 43.25 -69.07
CA ARG A 448 -41.82 42.37 -69.53
C ARG A 448 -43.05 43.18 -69.90
N ASP A 449 -43.41 44.17 -69.09
CA ASP A 449 -44.57 45.02 -69.32
C ASP A 449 -44.41 45.91 -70.56
N LYS A 450 -43.19 46.40 -70.83
CA LYS A 450 -42.80 47.11 -72.06
C LYS A 450 -42.82 46.16 -73.27
N HIS A 451 -42.37 44.92 -73.12
CA HIS A 451 -42.38 43.89 -74.17
C HIS A 451 -43.81 43.52 -74.59
N ALA A 452 -44.68 43.19 -73.64
CA ALA A 452 -46.09 42.85 -73.91
C ALA A 452 -46.87 44.01 -74.55
N LYS A 453 -46.51 45.27 -74.24
CA LYS A 453 -47.04 46.48 -74.90
C LYS A 453 -46.45 46.68 -76.30
N SER A 454 -45.28 46.14 -76.60
CA SER A 454 -44.65 46.12 -77.93
C SER A 454 -45.22 45.01 -78.81
N GLU A 455 -45.40 43.81 -78.28
CA GLU A 455 -46.05 42.68 -78.96
C GLU A 455 -47.45 43.05 -79.42
N LYS A 456 -48.28 43.62 -78.54
CA LYS A 456 -49.62 44.12 -78.92
C LYS A 456 -49.60 45.20 -80.01
N LYS A 457 -48.53 46.00 -80.11
CA LYS A 457 -48.34 46.93 -81.24
C LYS A 457 -47.93 46.18 -82.51
N ASN A 458 -47.05 45.19 -82.42
CA ASN A 458 -46.63 44.37 -83.56
C ASN A 458 -47.80 43.53 -84.10
N GLU A 459 -48.69 43.02 -83.24
CA GLU A 459 -49.96 42.39 -83.60
C GLU A 459 -50.88 43.34 -84.37
N THR A 460 -51.12 44.56 -83.85
CA THR A 460 -51.97 45.53 -84.56
C THR A 460 -51.36 45.99 -85.88
N ILE A 461 -50.03 46.21 -85.93
CA ILE A 461 -49.28 46.52 -87.16
C ILE A 461 -49.38 45.35 -88.15
N SER A 462 -49.26 44.10 -87.70
CA SER A 462 -49.43 42.92 -88.57
C SER A 462 -50.85 42.87 -89.14
N SER A 463 -51.87 43.09 -88.30
CA SER A 463 -53.27 43.16 -88.76
C SER A 463 -53.53 44.30 -89.74
N LEU A 464 -52.76 45.39 -89.68
CA LEU A 464 -52.81 46.50 -90.63
C LEU A 464 -52.07 46.14 -91.93
N LEU A 465 -50.90 45.49 -91.85
CA LEU A 465 -50.17 44.99 -93.01
C LEU A 465 -50.98 43.95 -93.78
N ASP A 466 -51.71 43.06 -93.09
CA ASP A 466 -52.59 42.08 -93.74
C ASP A 466 -53.80 42.74 -94.39
N LYS A 467 -54.45 43.72 -93.75
CA LYS A 467 -55.48 44.56 -94.41
C LYS A 467 -54.95 45.32 -95.62
N VAL A 468 -53.71 45.82 -95.57
CA VAL A 468 -53.05 46.47 -96.71
C VAL A 468 -52.73 45.47 -97.81
N ARG A 469 -52.32 44.23 -97.48
CA ARG A 469 -52.13 43.13 -98.45
C ARG A 469 -53.45 42.71 -99.10
N GLU A 470 -54.55 42.65 -98.36
CA GLU A 470 -55.89 42.40 -98.89
C GLU A 470 -56.36 43.54 -99.81
N GLN A 471 -56.17 44.80 -99.40
CA GLN A 471 -56.47 45.97 -100.23
C GLN A 471 -55.59 46.02 -101.50
N LEU A 472 -54.31 45.63 -101.40
CA LEU A 472 -53.42 45.52 -102.56
C LEU A 472 -53.94 44.46 -103.53
N LYS A 473 -54.24 43.23 -103.07
CA LYS A 473 -54.84 42.17 -103.90
C LYS A 473 -56.19 42.59 -104.51
N ALA A 474 -57.02 43.33 -103.77
CA ALA A 474 -58.28 43.87 -104.25
C ALA A 474 -58.12 45.03 -105.26
N ALA A 475 -56.96 45.72 -105.27
CA ALA A 475 -56.60 46.70 -106.28
C ALA A 475 -55.92 46.05 -107.50
N GLU A 476 -55.08 45.03 -107.29
CA GLU A 476 -54.44 44.23 -108.33
C GLU A 476 -55.48 43.50 -109.19
N SER A 477 -56.43 42.80 -108.57
CA SER A 477 -57.53 42.14 -109.30
C SER A 477 -58.43 43.11 -110.08
N LYS A 478 -58.66 44.33 -109.56
CA LYS A 478 -59.34 45.40 -110.30
C LYS A 478 -58.50 45.98 -111.44
N ARG A 479 -57.18 46.06 -111.28
CA ARG A 479 -56.24 46.44 -112.34
C ARG A 479 -56.22 45.38 -113.44
N ASP A 480 -56.23 44.10 -113.09
CA ASP A 480 -56.27 43.00 -114.06
C ASP A 480 -57.62 42.94 -114.79
N SER A 481 -58.76 43.12 -114.11
CA SER A 481 -60.05 43.23 -114.81
C SER A 481 -60.10 44.45 -115.73
N ALA A 482 -59.63 45.62 -115.27
CA ALA A 482 -59.55 46.83 -116.09
C ALA A 482 -58.58 46.69 -117.28
N LEU A 483 -57.50 45.89 -117.17
CA LEU A 483 -56.64 45.58 -118.31
C LEU A 483 -57.35 44.70 -119.34
N VAL A 484 -58.11 43.69 -118.91
CA VAL A 484 -58.93 42.85 -119.80
C VAL A 484 -60.01 43.69 -120.50
N GLU A 485 -60.67 44.61 -119.79
CA GLU A 485 -61.60 45.58 -120.39
C GLU A 485 -60.91 46.51 -121.40
N LEU A 486 -59.68 46.95 -121.12
CA LEU A 486 -58.88 47.79 -122.03
C LEU A 486 -58.41 47.01 -123.27
N GLU A 487 -58.07 45.72 -123.14
CA GLU A 487 -57.74 44.86 -124.28
C GLU A 487 -58.97 44.55 -125.16
N GLN A 488 -60.15 44.35 -124.56
CA GLN A 488 -61.41 44.27 -125.30
C GLN A 488 -61.72 45.58 -126.03
N ALA A 489 -61.61 46.72 -125.35
CA ALA A 489 -61.82 48.04 -125.96
C ALA A 489 -60.81 48.36 -127.08
N LYS A 490 -59.55 47.90 -126.97
CA LYS A 490 -58.56 47.97 -128.06
C LYS A 490 -59.00 47.15 -129.27
N HIS A 491 -59.39 45.90 -129.07
CA HIS A 491 -59.83 45.01 -130.15
C HIS A 491 -61.10 45.53 -130.85
N ASP A 492 -62.02 46.15 -130.11
CA ASP A 492 -63.21 46.78 -130.68
C ASP A 492 -62.92 48.12 -131.37
N LEU A 493 -61.87 48.86 -130.97
CA LEU A 493 -61.34 50.00 -131.73
C LEU A 493 -60.60 49.57 -133.01
N GLU A 494 -59.84 48.48 -132.94
CA GLU A 494 -59.04 47.91 -134.05
C GLU A 494 -59.95 47.35 -135.16
N LYS A 495 -61.14 46.85 -134.81
CA LYS A 495 -62.20 46.51 -135.77
C LYS A 495 -62.86 47.70 -136.47
N ASN A 496 -62.72 48.92 -135.95
CA ASN A 496 -63.52 50.09 -136.38
C ASN A 496 -62.73 51.17 -137.15
N ASN A 497 -61.42 51.01 -137.38
CA ASN A 497 -60.61 52.01 -138.11
C ASN A 497 -59.63 51.40 -139.13
N LEU A 498 -60.16 50.82 -140.20
CA LEU A 498 -59.41 50.54 -141.43
C LEU A 498 -59.47 51.73 -142.41
N ASP A 499 -59.03 52.94 -142.00
CA ASP A 499 -58.91 54.07 -142.96
C ASP A 499 -58.01 55.26 -142.51
N LYS A 500 -56.71 55.02 -142.29
CA LYS A 500 -55.58 55.95 -142.64
C LYS A 500 -54.20 55.38 -142.31
N ALA A 501 -53.19 55.83 -143.04
CA ALA A 501 -51.81 55.31 -143.01
C ALA A 501 -50.75 56.42 -142.79
N ASP A 502 -49.51 55.97 -142.57
CA ASP A 502 -48.22 56.70 -142.62
C ASP A 502 -48.00 57.83 -141.56
N ALA A 503 -46.79 58.06 -141.02
CA ALA A 503 -45.44 57.61 -141.41
C ALA A 503 -44.45 57.43 -140.22
N LYS A 504 -43.29 56.82 -140.53
CA LYS A 504 -42.05 56.64 -139.73
C LYS A 504 -41.03 57.77 -140.05
N PRO A 505 -39.76 57.81 -139.58
CA PRO A 505 -39.08 57.16 -138.42
C PRO A 505 -38.07 58.10 -137.64
N ALA A 506 -37.28 57.49 -136.71
CA ALA A 506 -35.86 57.79 -136.37
C ALA A 506 -35.49 58.98 -135.44
N SER A 507 -34.30 59.03 -134.80
CA SER A 507 -33.40 58.02 -134.16
C SER A 507 -32.17 58.72 -133.50
N ILE A 508 -31.40 58.04 -132.61
CA ILE A 508 -29.96 58.33 -132.24
C ILE A 508 -29.75 59.61 -131.34
N LYS A 509 -28.77 59.81 -130.40
CA LYS A 509 -27.49 59.16 -129.97
C LYS A 509 -27.07 59.52 -128.48
N VAL A 510 -26.26 58.67 -127.82
CA VAL A 510 -25.07 58.92 -126.91
C VAL A 510 -25.10 59.91 -125.70
N GLU A 511 -24.80 59.38 -124.49
CA GLU A 511 -23.54 59.53 -123.65
C GLU A 511 -22.80 60.89 -123.50
N PRO A 512 -21.85 61.10 -122.54
CA PRO A 512 -21.36 60.25 -121.42
C PRO A 512 -21.20 60.98 -120.03
N ALA A 513 -20.39 60.40 -119.12
CA ALA A 513 -20.00 60.89 -117.78
C ALA A 513 -18.75 61.86 -117.83
N PRO A 514 -17.93 62.15 -116.77
CA PRO A 514 -17.91 61.75 -115.35
C PRO A 514 -17.51 62.84 -114.30
N SER A 515 -17.42 62.51 -113.01
CA SER A 515 -16.26 62.82 -112.12
C SER A 515 -16.40 62.30 -110.67
N SER A 516 -15.26 62.13 -110.00
CA SER A 516 -15.04 61.76 -108.57
C SER A 516 -14.04 62.79 -107.96
N PRO A 517 -13.37 62.65 -106.79
CA PRO A 517 -13.44 61.63 -105.71
C PRO A 517 -13.42 62.21 -104.26
N ALA A 518 -13.44 61.34 -103.23
CA ALA A 518 -12.70 61.55 -101.95
C ALA A 518 -12.55 60.24 -101.13
N LEU A 519 -11.44 60.14 -100.39
CA LEU A 519 -11.02 59.12 -99.39
C LEU A 519 -10.29 59.89 -98.24
N PRO A 520 -9.87 59.29 -97.09
CA PRO A 520 -9.65 57.88 -96.79
C PRO A 520 -10.11 57.36 -95.38
N SER A 521 -9.76 56.09 -95.12
CA SER A 521 -9.77 55.37 -93.82
C SER A 521 -8.53 55.77 -92.94
N PRO A 522 -8.25 55.23 -91.72
CA PRO A 522 -8.05 53.79 -91.41
C PRO A 522 -8.57 53.32 -90.01
N ALA A 523 -8.23 52.09 -89.60
CA ALA A 523 -8.71 51.42 -88.38
C ALA A 523 -7.65 50.57 -87.63
N ALA A 524 -7.87 50.34 -86.32
CA ALA A 524 -7.24 49.30 -85.46
C ALA A 524 -5.68 49.38 -85.32
N PRO A 525 -4.94 48.42 -84.69
CA PRO A 525 -5.30 47.26 -83.85
C PRO A 525 -4.46 47.01 -82.55
N LEU A 526 -4.93 46.06 -81.72
CA LEU A 526 -4.24 45.02 -80.90
C LEU A 526 -2.80 45.17 -80.29
N SER A 527 -2.66 44.58 -79.08
CA SER A 527 -1.59 43.67 -78.58
C SER A 527 -0.47 44.11 -77.57
N ALA A 528 -0.52 43.49 -76.39
CA ALA A 528 0.51 42.83 -75.54
C ALA A 528 2.01 43.27 -75.44
N SER A 529 2.54 43.28 -74.19
CA SER A 529 3.80 42.63 -73.70
C SER A 529 4.86 43.42 -72.88
N ALA A 530 4.84 43.24 -71.55
CA ALA A 530 5.94 42.73 -70.68
C ALA A 530 7.26 43.51 -70.29
N LYS A 531 7.56 43.44 -68.96
CA LYS A 531 8.87 43.24 -68.24
C LYS A 531 9.73 44.41 -67.65
N LYS A 532 9.88 44.35 -66.29
CA LYS A 532 11.07 44.67 -65.43
C LYS A 532 11.46 46.17 -65.28
N ARG A 533 12.00 46.73 -64.17
CA ARG A 533 12.50 46.30 -62.81
C ARG A 533 12.62 47.59 -61.91
N ASN A 534 13.19 47.77 -60.68
CA ASN A 534 14.12 47.06 -59.77
C ASN A 534 14.14 47.62 -58.28
N ARG A 535 13.73 46.85 -57.24
CA ARG A 535 14.08 47.02 -55.78
C ARG A 535 13.55 48.30 -55.03
N ASN A 536 13.47 48.40 -53.69
CA ASN A 536 14.04 47.59 -52.58
C ASN A 536 13.27 47.72 -51.21
N LYS A 537 13.18 46.62 -50.42
CA LYS A 537 12.95 46.54 -48.93
C LYS A 537 11.56 47.05 -48.38
N ASN A 538 10.98 46.56 -47.27
CA ASN A 538 11.41 45.53 -46.30
C ASN A 538 10.24 44.85 -45.50
N LYS A 539 10.52 43.64 -44.96
CA LYS A 539 9.98 42.96 -43.75
C LYS A 539 8.52 42.40 -43.63
N LYS A 540 8.52 41.08 -43.35
CA LYS A 540 7.64 40.21 -42.51
C LYS A 540 6.30 39.68 -43.09
N LYS A 541 5.93 38.46 -42.64
CA LYS A 541 4.84 37.58 -43.11
C LYS A 541 3.62 37.63 -42.19
N GLY A 542 2.42 37.29 -42.70
CA GLY A 542 1.19 37.01 -41.93
C GLY A 542 0.16 36.23 -42.77
N ALA A 543 -0.63 35.37 -42.13
CA ALA A 543 -1.44 34.29 -42.70
C ALA A 543 -2.71 34.64 -43.52
N LYS A 544 -3.09 33.75 -44.44
CA LYS A 544 -4.46 33.22 -44.69
C LYS A 544 -4.36 32.01 -45.67
N GLY A 545 -5.28 31.04 -45.71
CA GLY A 545 -6.47 30.81 -44.87
C GLY A 545 -7.80 30.87 -45.64
N SER A 546 -8.32 29.69 -46.00
CA SER A 546 -9.64 29.39 -46.60
C SER A 546 -9.79 27.84 -46.56
N GLU A 547 -10.95 27.19 -46.44
CA GLU A 547 -12.36 27.50 -46.09
C GLU A 547 -13.00 26.15 -45.66
N GLY A 548 -14.14 26.04 -44.96
CA GLY A 548 -15.12 26.99 -44.43
C GLY A 548 -16.40 26.23 -44.00
N THR A 549 -17.42 26.91 -43.46
CA THR A 549 -18.82 26.44 -43.19
C THR A 549 -19.03 25.18 -42.31
N GLY A 550 -19.97 25.06 -41.38
CA GLY A 550 -21.11 25.87 -40.88
C GLY A 550 -22.01 24.93 -40.03
N ALA A 551 -23.06 25.33 -39.30
CA ALA A 551 -23.63 26.64 -38.95
C ALA A 551 -24.64 26.47 -37.77
N VAL A 552 -25.27 27.57 -37.33
CA VAL A 552 -26.42 27.68 -36.40
C VAL A 552 -26.09 27.63 -34.88
N THR A 553 -26.83 28.46 -34.13
CA THR A 553 -26.73 28.89 -32.72
C THR A 553 -28.10 28.64 -32.00
N PRO A 554 -28.35 28.94 -30.70
CA PRO A 554 -27.59 29.79 -29.77
C PRO A 554 -27.49 29.29 -28.30
N GLU A 555 -27.06 30.24 -27.44
CA GLU A 555 -27.17 30.27 -25.96
C GLU A 555 -26.08 29.51 -25.16
N ALA A 556 -25.96 29.84 -23.87
CA ALA A 556 -24.65 30.10 -23.26
C ALA A 556 -24.40 29.50 -21.85
N THR A 557 -23.17 29.70 -21.38
CA THR A 557 -22.61 29.37 -20.04
C THR A 557 -22.49 27.87 -19.68
N PRO A 558 -21.30 27.27 -19.84
CA PRO A 558 -20.98 25.99 -19.22
C PRO A 558 -20.53 26.19 -17.76
N SER A 559 -21.08 25.41 -16.84
CA SER A 559 -20.58 25.30 -15.47
C SER A 559 -20.62 23.83 -15.03
N GLU A 560 -19.45 23.30 -14.71
CA GLU A 560 -19.19 22.15 -13.81
C GLU A 560 -19.92 20.81 -14.08
N ALA A 561 -19.12 19.76 -14.39
CA ALA A 561 -19.52 18.42 -14.83
C ALA A 561 -20.17 18.34 -16.24
N GLY A 562 -19.96 17.28 -17.03
CA GLY A 562 -19.12 16.09 -16.81
C GLY A 562 -18.77 15.41 -18.15
N ASP A 563 -18.59 14.09 -18.11
CA ASP A 563 -18.70 13.07 -19.19
C ASP A 563 -17.54 12.04 -19.11
N ASN A 564 -17.70 10.72 -19.21
CA ASN A 564 -18.87 9.84 -19.09
C ASN A 564 -20.19 10.31 -19.72
N ASP A 565 -20.36 10.09 -21.02
CA ASP A 565 -21.66 9.60 -21.46
C ASP A 565 -21.58 8.34 -22.32
N GLY A 566 -22.55 7.45 -22.07
CA GLY A 566 -22.65 6.08 -22.54
C GLY A 566 -24.02 5.52 -22.20
N LEU A 567 -25.06 6.34 -22.40
CA LEU A 567 -26.43 6.07 -21.96
C LEU A 567 -26.95 4.68 -22.37
N LEU A 568 -27.31 3.91 -21.35
CA LEU A 568 -28.61 3.24 -21.34
C LEU A 568 -29.42 3.86 -20.20
N SER A 569 -30.64 4.32 -20.52
CA SER A 569 -31.42 5.17 -19.62
C SER A 569 -31.97 4.40 -18.40
N PRO A 570 -31.95 4.96 -17.17
CA PRO A 570 -32.46 4.29 -15.99
C PRO A 570 -33.99 4.10 -15.97
N ARG A 571 -34.46 2.99 -16.55
CA ARG A 571 -35.72 2.33 -16.19
C ARG A 571 -35.59 0.82 -16.42
N ASP A 572 -36.31 0.06 -15.60
CA ASP A 572 -36.46 -1.40 -15.70
C ASP A 572 -35.16 -2.22 -15.61
N ALA A 573 -34.21 -1.75 -14.79
CA ALA A 573 -33.24 -2.62 -14.15
C ALA A 573 -33.95 -3.45 -13.06
N GLU A 574 -34.49 -4.62 -13.43
CA GLU A 574 -35.12 -5.57 -12.51
C GLU A 574 -34.08 -6.19 -11.55
N PHE A 575 -33.73 -5.45 -10.49
CA PHE A 575 -33.20 -6.06 -9.28
C PHE A 575 -34.23 -7.06 -8.77
N SER A 576 -33.83 -8.32 -8.59
CA SER A 576 -34.71 -9.30 -7.96
C SER A 576 -35.09 -8.81 -6.55
N PRO A 577 -36.34 -9.00 -6.08
CA PRO A 577 -36.76 -8.53 -4.75
C PRO A 577 -35.82 -8.99 -3.63
N SER A 578 -35.28 -10.21 -3.77
CA SER A 578 -34.23 -10.78 -2.93
C SER A 578 -32.96 -9.93 -2.84
N GLN A 579 -32.43 -9.42 -3.97
CA GLN A 579 -31.20 -8.61 -3.97
C GLN A 579 -31.40 -7.24 -3.31
N LEU A 580 -32.59 -6.64 -3.47
CA LEU A 580 -32.92 -5.38 -2.82
C LEU A 580 -33.14 -5.56 -1.31
N GLU A 581 -33.79 -6.66 -0.90
CA GLU A 581 -33.94 -7.01 0.52
C GLU A 581 -32.59 -7.35 1.18
N GLU A 582 -31.71 -8.04 0.48
CA GLU A 582 -30.34 -8.39 0.92
C GLU A 582 -29.44 -7.15 1.02
N ALA A 583 -29.52 -6.22 0.07
CA ALA A 583 -28.85 -4.93 0.15
C ALA A 583 -29.34 -4.09 1.35
N LEU A 584 -30.65 -4.07 1.62
CA LEU A 584 -31.23 -3.39 2.79
C LEU A 584 -30.79 -4.04 4.11
N LYS A 585 -30.69 -5.37 4.17
CA LYS A 585 -30.15 -6.11 5.32
C LYS A 585 -28.68 -5.76 5.58
N ASN A 586 -27.85 -5.75 4.55
CA ASN A 586 -26.45 -5.36 4.65
C ASN A 586 -26.29 -3.90 5.13
N VAL A 587 -27.10 -2.98 4.61
CA VAL A 587 -27.10 -1.57 5.07
C VAL A 587 -27.61 -1.42 6.51
N ALA A 588 -28.56 -2.25 6.96
CA ALA A 588 -29.00 -2.27 8.35
C ALA A 588 -27.92 -2.81 9.29
N GLN A 589 -27.24 -3.89 8.91
CA GLN A 589 -26.15 -4.50 9.69
C GLN A 589 -24.94 -3.57 9.81
N LEU A 590 -24.51 -2.94 8.70
CA LEU A 590 -23.43 -1.95 8.70
C LEU A 590 -23.77 -0.72 9.56
N LYS A 591 -25.06 -0.36 9.71
CA LYS A 591 -25.49 0.71 10.61
C LYS A 591 -25.40 0.30 12.07
N SER A 592 -25.85 -0.90 12.45
CA SER A 592 -25.70 -1.37 13.84
C SER A 592 -24.23 -1.59 14.22
N GLU A 593 -23.39 -2.06 13.30
CA GLU A 593 -21.96 -2.21 13.52
C GLU A 593 -21.26 -0.84 13.68
N LEU A 594 -21.65 0.16 12.89
CA LEU A 594 -21.16 1.54 13.06
C LEU A 594 -21.60 2.14 14.40
N GLU A 595 -22.86 1.92 14.81
CA GLU A 595 -23.41 2.39 16.09
C GLU A 595 -22.70 1.72 17.29
N GLU A 596 -22.46 0.40 17.24
CA GLU A 596 -21.65 -0.33 18.22
C GLU A 596 -20.21 0.21 18.27
N LYS A 597 -19.59 0.49 17.12
CA LYS A 597 -18.24 1.08 17.07
C LYS A 597 -18.18 2.51 17.60
N THR A 598 -19.24 3.32 17.45
CA THR A 598 -19.28 4.65 18.10
C THR A 598 -19.33 4.54 19.63
N VAL A 599 -20.10 3.61 20.18
CA VAL A 599 -20.15 3.36 21.64
C VAL A 599 -18.81 2.80 22.16
N GLU A 600 -18.13 1.95 21.39
CA GLU A 600 -16.79 1.47 21.74
C GLU A 600 -15.75 2.59 21.72
N ILE A 601 -15.83 3.53 20.77
CA ILE A 601 -14.96 4.71 20.69
C ILE A 601 -15.19 5.65 21.89
N GLU A 602 -16.44 5.96 22.25
CA GLU A 602 -16.76 6.79 23.41
C GLU A 602 -16.18 6.17 24.70
N LYS A 603 -16.40 4.88 24.92
CA LYS A 603 -15.85 4.14 26.07
C LYS A 603 -14.31 4.17 26.10
N LEU A 604 -13.65 4.05 24.96
CA LEU A 604 -12.19 4.13 24.88
C LEU A 604 -11.66 5.56 25.13
N GLN A 605 -12.43 6.60 24.77
CA GLN A 605 -12.10 7.98 25.11
C GLN A 605 -12.22 8.22 26.62
N ASP A 606 -13.27 7.71 27.27
CA ASP A 606 -13.42 7.75 28.72
C ASP A 606 -12.24 7.05 29.42
N GLU A 607 -11.90 5.81 29.04
CA GLU A 607 -10.80 5.04 29.62
C GLU A 607 -9.42 5.71 29.41
N VAL A 608 -9.22 6.41 28.28
CA VAL A 608 -8.03 7.26 28.05
C VAL A 608 -8.03 8.46 28.98
N SER A 609 -9.17 9.12 29.22
CA SER A 609 -9.27 10.28 30.12
C SER A 609 -8.99 9.92 31.60
N GLU A 610 -9.45 8.75 32.06
CA GLU A 610 -9.12 8.24 33.39
C GLU A 610 -7.62 7.94 33.51
N LYS A 611 -7.02 7.34 32.47
CA LYS A 611 -5.59 7.04 32.43
C LYS A 611 -4.73 8.30 32.38
N THR A 612 -5.11 9.36 31.64
CA THR A 612 -4.36 10.62 31.68
C THR A 612 -4.44 11.28 33.06
N SER A 613 -5.62 11.28 33.69
CA SER A 613 -5.79 11.78 35.07
C SER A 613 -4.93 11.00 36.08
N SER A 614 -4.88 9.67 35.95
CA SER A 614 -4.01 8.80 36.76
C SER A 614 -2.52 9.09 36.54
N ILE A 615 -2.10 9.32 35.29
CA ILE A 615 -0.73 9.72 34.93
C ILE A 615 -0.38 11.09 35.51
N GLU A 616 -1.29 12.06 35.55
CA GLU A 616 -1.06 13.36 36.19
C GLU A 616 -0.90 13.25 37.70
N LEU A 617 -1.73 12.43 38.36
CA LEU A 617 -1.58 12.14 39.80
C LEU A 617 -0.24 11.44 40.11
N LEU A 618 0.19 10.50 39.26
CA LEU A 618 1.49 9.83 39.40
C LEU A 618 2.66 10.78 39.13
N LYS A 619 2.57 11.65 38.12
CA LYS A 619 3.57 12.71 37.85
C LYS A 619 3.70 13.67 39.02
N LYS A 620 2.58 14.10 39.61
CA LYS A 620 2.59 14.94 40.81
C LYS A 620 3.28 14.21 41.96
N LYS A 621 2.89 12.97 42.26
CA LYS A 621 3.51 12.18 43.34
C LYS A 621 5.00 11.94 43.11
N ALA A 622 5.42 11.73 41.86
CA ALA A 622 6.84 11.59 41.51
C ALA A 622 7.61 12.88 41.79
N LYS A 623 7.04 14.05 41.47
CA LYS A 623 7.63 15.33 41.85
C LYS A 623 7.63 15.55 43.36
N ASP A 624 6.52 15.28 44.05
CA ASP A 624 6.44 15.39 45.52
C ASP A 624 7.51 14.49 46.20
N GLN A 625 7.93 13.39 45.55
CA GLN A 625 9.05 12.55 45.99
C GLN A 625 10.42 13.10 45.59
N GLU A 626 10.57 13.72 44.42
CA GLU A 626 11.80 14.39 43.96
C GLU A 626 12.16 15.58 44.85
N ASP A 627 11.18 16.45 45.16
CA ASP A 627 11.33 17.58 46.08
C ASP A 627 11.77 17.08 47.49
N MET A 628 11.22 15.96 47.98
CA MET A 628 11.64 15.32 49.25
C MET A 628 13.05 14.69 49.17
N GLN A 629 13.46 14.19 48.00
CA GLN A 629 14.80 13.65 47.77
C GLN A 629 15.84 14.76 47.81
N GLU A 630 15.56 15.92 47.20
CA GLU A 630 16.41 17.12 47.29
C GLU A 630 16.57 17.60 48.74
N GLU A 631 15.49 17.63 49.54
CA GLU A 631 15.61 17.99 50.97
C GLU A 631 16.54 17.03 51.74
N ILE A 632 16.44 15.73 51.50
CA ILE A 632 17.30 14.71 52.13
C ILE A 632 18.77 14.89 51.73
N ASP A 633 19.05 15.16 50.45
CA ASP A 633 20.41 15.40 49.97
C ASP A 633 20.99 16.73 50.48
N ILE A 634 20.17 17.78 50.59
CA ILE A 634 20.56 19.07 51.21
C ILE A 634 20.89 18.89 52.71
N VAL A 635 20.09 18.10 53.45
CA VAL A 635 20.38 17.78 54.86
C VAL A 635 21.66 16.94 54.97
N THR A 636 21.85 15.96 54.10
CA THR A 636 23.04 15.08 54.07
C THR A 636 24.31 15.83 53.67
N ALA A 637 24.21 16.84 52.80
CA ALA A 637 25.31 17.74 52.48
C ALA A 637 25.67 18.65 53.67
N ARG A 638 24.66 19.15 54.41
CA ARG A 638 24.88 19.99 55.61
C ARG A 638 25.52 19.24 56.76
N THR A 639 25.11 18.00 57.05
CA THR A 639 25.75 17.19 58.11
C THR A 639 27.21 16.88 57.79
N ARG A 640 27.51 16.41 56.56
CA ARG A 640 28.89 16.20 56.10
C ARG A 640 29.74 17.47 56.15
N SER A 641 29.14 18.65 56.02
CA SER A 641 29.82 19.95 56.13
C SER A 641 29.95 20.47 57.58
N ALA A 642 29.39 19.77 58.58
CA ALA A 642 29.53 20.07 60.00
C ALA A 642 30.49 19.11 60.73
N ASP A 643 30.73 17.93 60.15
CA ASP A 643 31.70 16.93 60.63
C ASP A 643 33.14 17.14 60.08
N CYS A 644 33.47 18.36 59.59
CA CYS A 644 34.76 18.74 59.00
C CYS A 644 35.22 20.13 59.49
#